data_AF-A0A1X4G8E8-F1
#
_entry.id   AF-A0A1X4G8E8-F1
#
_cell.length_a   1.000
_cell.length_b   1.000
_cell.length_c   1.000
_cell.angle_alpha   90.00
_cell.angle_beta   90.00
_cell.angle_gamma   90.00
#
_symmetry.space_group_name_H-M   'P 1'
#
loop_
_entity.id
_entity.type
_entity.pdbx_description
1 polymer ?
#
loop_
_entity_poly.entity_id
_entity_poly.type
_entity_poly.pdbx_seq_one_letter_code
_entity_poly.pdbx_strand_id
1 'polypeptide(L)'
;MTHIDEIIKRQVNPFDSIELKPSDFWEEEQDSAGMVESIHQEAIDQITELLNLVAQDHRSRTVLLQGNSGSGKSYLLGRLKRKLNSKAFFAYIFCNWSSSGYIWQHILRRTVDSLLQVPDGEKESQLMLWLQSLTAFTTMGNTKKQPILNLNFWQTLKSDRQKFIKHLKDTYKKVRIYNPDAFFGVLHDLTNPDLYDIAAEWLRGDDLSEESMKLIKVKSSIDTEEGAKNILANFGKISSQTQPIVLCFDNLDTMPQLPGGLLDIQPFLNVNTSIHGDKLKNFLVIISVITNTWNRHKDRIYQADTAQIHPVIGLKNISIEQAEALWEYQLKPLHKLAHPIPKSRLFPLDRGILQEYCPGGKTMPRNVLELGRSEYQRYKKTLVEGGNYRDKSQEQKYTNTSVQNGNDGNKKQDQESNNTLVESGNNGEKPDNKTEKHFLLSWQSEYKKTQTKFTKISLLSSSDLTQMLEYAICALNVPGIETKLISGKYATYSFSYIHPENNQRIGIVWTEDPNMNSFYHIMNACQTAIGGKSCQTIYLIRNGDVGKPHTSGNQMYRQIFVNTNHRHVKPNLKSVQYLATYQSLVNSAKSQDLVVNGETIDLPRLEELIRELKVLHKCDLLQDLGIVEKKNVDREVNDGGNRHEVKEYIFTLLGTQQMMSVSVLISTTSSHFSDIQRDEIEQLINSLCQENKAKIIDPTCKQEEQIICWCA
;
A
#
# COMPACT_ATOMS: atom_id res chain seq x y z
N MET A 1 33.33 -22.86 10.31
CA MET A 1 33.29 -21.54 10.96
C MET A 1 33.67 -20.52 9.91
N THR A 2 32.84 -19.51 9.68
CA THR A 2 32.93 -18.69 8.47
C THR A 2 33.28 -17.24 8.83
N HIS A 3 34.31 -16.71 8.18
CA HIS A 3 34.72 -15.32 8.34
C HIS A 3 33.66 -14.37 7.77
N ILE A 4 33.57 -13.15 8.30
CA ILE A 4 32.55 -12.17 7.93
C ILE A 4 32.57 -11.82 6.42
N ASP A 5 33.76 -11.68 5.82
CA ASP A 5 33.89 -11.34 4.39
C ASP A 5 33.35 -12.46 3.48
N GLU A 6 33.54 -13.72 3.89
CA GLU A 6 32.99 -14.87 3.17
C GLU A 6 31.46 -14.91 3.28
N ILE A 7 30.89 -14.47 4.40
CA ILE A 7 29.44 -14.33 4.55
C ILE A 7 28.91 -13.19 3.68
N ILE A 8 29.58 -12.04 3.65
CA ILE A 8 29.20 -10.88 2.83
C ILE A 8 29.17 -11.24 1.33
N LYS A 9 30.16 -12.01 0.84
CA LYS A 9 30.16 -12.49 -0.54
C LYS A 9 28.96 -13.39 -0.86
N ARG A 10 28.55 -14.23 0.09
CA ARG A 10 27.51 -15.25 -0.09
C ARG A 10 26.08 -14.74 0.08
N GLN A 11 25.87 -13.78 0.98
CA GLN A 11 24.56 -13.26 1.35
C GLN A 11 24.08 -12.13 0.43
N VAL A 12 22.76 -11.90 0.41
CA VAL A 12 22.17 -10.69 -0.18
C VAL A 12 22.54 -9.45 0.65
N ASN A 13 22.51 -8.28 0.03
CA ASN A 13 22.72 -7.04 0.75
C ASN A 13 21.64 -6.86 1.83
N PRO A 14 21.99 -6.71 3.12
CA PRO A 14 21.02 -6.61 4.21
C PRO A 14 20.16 -5.34 4.16
N PHE A 15 20.56 -4.34 3.37
CA PHE A 15 19.76 -3.14 3.14
C PHE A 15 18.76 -3.30 1.98
N ASP A 16 18.88 -4.34 1.14
CA ASP A 16 17.89 -4.65 0.09
C ASP A 16 16.60 -5.27 0.65
N SER A 17 16.64 -5.86 1.85
CA SER A 17 15.46 -6.41 2.52
C SER A 17 14.54 -5.35 3.15
N ILE A 18 14.98 -4.09 3.17
CA ILE A 18 14.17 -3.00 3.71
C ILE A 18 13.26 -2.48 2.60
N GLU A 19 11.97 -2.67 2.79
CA GLU A 19 11.00 -1.95 2.00
C GLU A 19 10.98 -0.49 2.47
N LEU A 20 11.62 0.38 1.69
CA LEU A 20 11.68 1.83 1.96
C LEU A 20 10.37 2.55 1.59
N LYS A 21 9.35 1.78 1.20
CA LYS A 21 8.02 2.23 0.78
C LYS A 21 7.07 2.25 2.00
N PRO A 22 6.08 3.15 2.02
CA PRO A 22 4.95 3.07 2.93
C PRO A 22 4.17 1.80 2.66
N SER A 23 4.11 0.96 3.67
CA SER A 23 3.09 -0.08 3.73
C SER A 23 2.12 0.26 4.86
N ASP A 24 0.94 -0.31 4.76
CA ASP A 24 0.02 -0.37 5.87
C ASP A 24 0.76 -0.97 7.07
N PHE A 25 0.77 -0.30 8.22
CA PHE A 25 1.50 -0.79 9.39
C PHE A 25 0.93 -2.09 9.99
N TRP A 26 -0.19 -2.57 9.44
CA TRP A 26 -0.73 -3.90 9.67
C TRP A 26 -0.15 -4.98 8.75
N GLU A 27 0.38 -4.60 7.59
CA GLU A 27 0.99 -5.52 6.61
C GLU A 27 2.51 -5.69 6.82
N GLU A 28 3.16 -4.75 7.52
CA GLU A 28 4.59 -4.82 7.82
C GLU A 28 4.87 -5.73 9.03
N GLU A 29 5.67 -6.79 8.81
CA GLU A 29 6.32 -7.54 9.90
C GLU A 29 7.46 -6.69 10.50
N GLN A 30 7.10 -5.78 11.40
CA GLN A 30 8.06 -4.99 12.16
C GLN A 30 8.59 -5.81 13.35
N ASP A 31 9.78 -6.41 13.23
CA ASP A 31 10.40 -7.18 14.34
C ASP A 31 10.47 -6.35 15.64
N SER A 32 9.69 -6.79 16.63
CA SER A 32 9.59 -6.16 17.95
C SER A 32 10.92 -6.10 18.71
N ALA A 33 11.88 -6.97 18.39
CA ALA A 33 13.19 -7.03 19.06
C ALA A 33 14.24 -6.04 18.51
N GLY A 34 13.89 -5.25 17.49
CA GLY A 34 14.85 -4.61 16.59
C GLY A 34 14.79 -3.09 16.41
N MET A 35 13.85 -2.38 17.03
CA MET A 35 13.64 -0.98 16.70
C MET A 35 14.65 -0.01 17.33
N VAL A 36 15.01 1.03 16.58
CA VAL A 36 15.81 2.14 17.10
C VAL A 36 14.86 3.09 17.84
N GLU A 37 14.67 2.83 19.13
CA GLU A 37 13.71 3.54 19.98
C GLU A 37 13.97 5.05 20.10
N SER A 38 15.22 5.47 19.92
CA SER A 38 15.62 6.88 20.04
C SER A 38 15.11 7.78 18.91
N ILE A 39 14.78 7.23 17.73
CA ILE A 39 14.30 8.02 16.59
C ILE A 39 12.89 8.56 16.88
N HIS A 40 12.64 9.86 16.71
CA HIS A 40 11.31 10.49 16.89
C HIS A 40 10.65 10.30 18.26
N GLN A 41 11.41 10.00 19.33
CA GLN A 41 10.83 9.73 20.65
C GLN A 41 9.98 10.90 21.19
N GLU A 42 10.41 12.13 20.96
CA GLU A 42 9.66 13.35 21.33
C GLU A 42 8.28 13.43 20.66
N ALA A 43 8.16 12.99 19.40
CA ALA A 43 6.88 12.95 18.70
C ALA A 43 5.95 11.88 19.29
N ILE A 44 6.50 10.71 19.65
CA ILE A 44 5.75 9.66 20.34
C ILE A 44 5.21 10.17 21.69
N ASP A 45 6.03 10.89 22.44
CA ASP A 45 5.65 11.37 23.77
C ASP A 45 4.51 12.40 23.68
N GLN A 46 4.60 13.36 22.75
CA GLN A 46 3.54 14.34 22.49
C GLN A 46 2.22 13.68 22.04
N ILE A 47 2.29 12.70 21.12
CA ILE A 47 1.07 11.99 20.65
C ILE A 47 0.48 11.13 21.78
N THR A 48 1.32 10.53 22.63
CA THR A 48 0.89 9.77 23.80
C THR A 48 0.16 10.66 24.81
N GLU A 49 0.67 11.86 25.07
CA GLU A 49 0.00 12.84 25.93
C GLU A 49 -1.36 13.23 25.37
N LEU A 50 -1.43 13.52 24.07
CA LEU A 50 -2.68 13.87 23.39
C LEU A 50 -3.70 12.73 23.46
N LEU A 51 -3.25 11.48 23.28
CA LEU A 51 -4.10 10.29 23.42
C LEU A 51 -4.66 10.16 24.83
N ASN A 52 -3.84 10.41 25.86
CA ASN A 52 -4.30 10.37 27.25
C ASN A 52 -5.38 11.43 27.51
N LEU A 53 -5.27 12.61 26.91
CA LEU A 53 -6.31 13.65 26.98
C LEU A 53 -7.62 13.20 26.33
N VAL A 54 -7.55 12.56 25.16
CA VAL A 54 -8.74 11.96 24.50
C VAL A 54 -9.37 10.89 25.39
N ALA A 55 -8.57 10.00 25.99
CA ALA A 55 -9.06 8.97 26.89
C ALA A 55 -9.73 9.56 28.16
N GLN A 56 -9.28 10.73 28.61
CA GLN A 56 -9.78 11.38 29.83
C GLN A 56 -11.12 12.11 29.63
N ASP A 57 -11.28 12.87 28.54
CA ASP A 57 -12.47 13.71 28.33
C ASP A 57 -13.35 13.29 27.16
N HIS A 58 -12.93 12.25 26.43
CA HIS A 58 -13.59 11.68 25.25
C HIS A 58 -13.83 12.68 24.11
N ARG A 59 -13.13 13.82 24.12
CA ARG A 59 -13.17 14.80 23.03
C ARG A 59 -12.18 14.39 21.96
N SER A 60 -12.65 14.36 20.71
CA SER A 60 -11.78 14.05 19.59
C SER A 60 -10.77 15.16 19.38
N ARG A 61 -9.55 14.80 18.96
CA ARG A 61 -8.43 15.72 18.76
C ARG A 61 -7.70 15.35 17.47
N THR A 62 -7.14 16.35 16.80
CA THR A 62 -6.42 16.15 15.54
C THR A 62 -5.02 16.71 15.63
N VAL A 63 -4.02 15.91 15.27
CA VAL A 63 -2.61 16.28 15.19
C VAL A 63 -2.15 16.25 13.72
N LEU A 64 -1.38 17.26 13.33
CA LEU A 64 -0.70 17.26 12.03
C LEU A 64 0.73 16.75 12.22
N LEU A 65 1.05 15.63 11.60
CA LEU A 65 2.39 15.05 11.58
C LEU A 65 3.07 15.45 10.27
N GLN A 66 4.05 16.34 10.33
CA GLN A 66 4.77 16.84 9.17
C GLN A 66 6.17 16.22 9.08
N GLY A 67 6.57 15.84 7.87
CA GLY A 67 7.94 15.41 7.62
C GLY A 67 8.21 15.23 6.13
N ASN A 68 9.41 15.55 5.69
CA ASN A 68 9.84 15.33 4.30
C ASN A 68 9.72 13.85 3.91
N SER A 69 9.69 13.56 2.61
CA SER A 69 9.71 12.17 2.15
C SER A 69 10.95 11.44 2.67
N GLY A 70 10.79 10.23 3.22
CA GLY A 70 11.89 9.49 3.87
C GLY A 70 12.21 9.89 5.30
N SER A 71 11.45 10.79 5.94
CA SER A 71 11.69 11.21 7.33
C SER A 71 11.28 10.16 8.37
N GLY A 72 10.68 9.03 7.97
CA GLY A 72 10.21 7.98 8.88
C GLY A 72 8.81 8.21 9.44
N LYS A 73 7.90 8.82 8.68
CA LYS A 73 6.47 8.99 9.06
C LYS A 73 5.78 7.64 9.30
N SER A 74 5.78 6.75 8.32
CA SER A 74 5.14 5.43 8.44
C SER A 74 5.82 4.57 9.50
N TYR A 75 7.16 4.66 9.64
CA TYR A 75 7.90 4.06 10.76
C TYR A 75 7.42 4.55 12.13
N LEU A 76 7.19 5.86 12.30
CA LEU A 76 6.62 6.42 13.53
C LEU A 76 5.20 5.89 13.78
N LEU A 77 4.34 5.82 12.76
CA LEU A 77 2.97 5.29 12.90
C LEU A 77 2.97 3.82 13.36
N GLY A 78 3.83 2.97 12.79
CA GLY A 78 4.00 1.59 13.22
C GLY A 78 4.51 1.46 14.66
N ARG A 79 5.40 2.37 15.10
CA ARG A 79 5.85 2.44 16.50
C ARG A 79 4.74 2.90 17.45
N LEU A 80 3.93 3.89 17.07
CA LEU A 80 2.79 4.34 17.86
C LEU A 80 1.79 3.21 18.07
N LYS A 81 1.42 2.49 16.99
CA LYS A 81 0.57 1.29 17.05
C LYS A 81 1.10 0.30 18.08
N ARG A 82 2.35 -0.15 17.96
CA ARG A 82 2.92 -1.15 18.87
C ARG A 82 3.00 -0.67 20.33
N LYS A 83 3.43 0.58 20.56
CA LYS A 83 3.58 1.12 21.92
C LYS A 83 2.23 1.40 22.60
N LEU A 84 1.17 1.69 21.83
CA LEU A 84 -0.09 2.20 22.35
C LEU A 84 -1.30 1.31 22.06
N ASN A 85 -1.15 0.17 21.38
CA ASN A 85 -2.25 -0.79 21.13
C ASN A 85 -2.95 -1.27 22.40
N SER A 86 -2.25 -1.30 23.54
CA SER A 86 -2.87 -1.63 24.83
C SER A 86 -3.71 -0.49 25.42
N LYS A 87 -3.70 0.70 24.80
CA LYS A 87 -4.35 1.94 25.28
C LYS A 87 -5.35 2.50 24.27
N ALA A 88 -5.31 2.08 23.02
CA ALA A 88 -6.17 2.55 21.95
C ALA A 88 -6.22 1.53 20.79
N PHE A 89 -7.30 1.58 20.02
CA PHE A 89 -7.43 0.84 18.77
C PHE A 89 -6.91 1.67 17.60
N PHE A 90 -6.12 1.08 16.72
CA PHE A 90 -5.47 1.78 15.61
C PHE A 90 -6.14 1.46 14.28
N ALA A 91 -6.40 2.50 13.48
CA ALA A 91 -6.88 2.42 12.12
C ALA A 91 -5.91 3.10 11.16
N TYR A 92 -5.43 2.37 10.15
CA TYR A 92 -4.60 2.91 9.08
C TYR A 92 -5.48 3.31 7.89
N ILE A 93 -5.44 4.58 7.52
CA ILE A 93 -6.24 5.14 6.43
C ILE A 93 -5.29 5.68 5.37
N PHE A 94 -5.17 4.92 4.27
CA PHE A 94 -4.44 5.33 3.10
C PHE A 94 -5.29 6.30 2.28
N CYS A 95 -4.79 7.50 1.95
CA CYS A 95 -5.59 8.56 1.35
C CYS A 95 -5.73 8.43 -0.18
N ASN A 96 -6.18 7.28 -0.68
CA ASN A 96 -6.31 6.96 -2.12
C ASN A 96 -7.75 6.72 -2.59
N TRP A 97 -8.75 7.39 -2.00
CA TRP A 97 -10.13 7.23 -2.44
C TRP A 97 -10.33 7.64 -3.90
N SER A 98 -11.30 7.00 -4.58
CA SER A 98 -11.57 7.23 -6.01
C SER A 98 -12.11 8.63 -6.34
N SER A 99 -12.90 9.22 -5.43
CA SER A 99 -13.45 10.56 -5.60
C SER A 99 -13.84 11.17 -4.26
N SER A 100 -13.82 12.50 -4.16
CA SER A 100 -14.11 13.27 -2.95
C SER A 100 -15.54 13.11 -2.40
N GLY A 101 -16.43 12.45 -3.14
CA GLY A 101 -17.77 12.08 -2.69
C GLY A 101 -17.87 10.75 -1.93
N TYR A 102 -16.75 10.04 -1.71
CA TYR A 102 -16.72 8.69 -1.10
C TYR A 102 -15.76 8.60 0.10
N ILE A 103 -15.42 9.75 0.72
CA ILE A 103 -14.36 9.82 1.73
C ILE A 103 -14.80 9.10 3.01
N TRP A 104 -16.03 9.29 3.48
CA TRP A 104 -16.52 8.63 4.69
C TRP A 104 -16.70 7.13 4.51
N GLN A 105 -17.18 6.69 3.34
CA GLN A 105 -17.27 5.27 3.02
C GLN A 105 -15.87 4.63 3.03
N HIS A 106 -14.88 5.30 2.44
CA HIS A 106 -13.48 4.87 2.48
C HIS A 106 -12.92 4.81 3.91
N ILE A 107 -13.14 5.86 4.72
CA ILE A 107 -12.69 5.91 6.12
C ILE A 107 -13.32 4.78 6.92
N LEU A 108 -14.63 4.53 6.78
CA LEU A 108 -15.31 3.44 7.47
C LEU A 108 -14.71 2.10 7.08
N ARG A 109 -14.58 1.82 5.77
CA ARG A 109 -13.99 0.58 5.25
C ARG A 109 -12.62 0.32 5.85
N ARG A 110 -11.70 1.29 5.73
CA ARG A 110 -10.31 1.18 6.21
C ARG A 110 -10.22 1.09 7.74
N THR A 111 -11.13 1.76 8.44
CA THR A 111 -11.24 1.64 9.91
C THR A 111 -11.64 0.22 10.29
N VAL A 112 -12.67 -0.35 9.66
CA VAL A 112 -13.12 -1.71 9.96
C VAL A 112 -12.07 -2.75 9.54
N ASP A 113 -11.45 -2.60 8.37
CA ASP A 113 -10.33 -3.45 7.93
C ASP A 113 -9.22 -3.49 8.99
N SER A 114 -8.86 -2.34 9.56
CA SER A 114 -7.87 -2.25 10.64
C SER A 114 -8.36 -2.85 11.95
N LEU A 115 -9.63 -2.62 12.33
CA LEU A 115 -10.21 -3.19 13.55
C LEU A 115 -10.33 -4.72 13.47
N LEU A 116 -10.41 -5.30 12.27
CA LEU A 116 -10.40 -6.75 12.08
C LEU A 116 -9.00 -7.37 12.22
N GLN A 117 -7.94 -6.56 12.25
CA GLN A 117 -6.57 -7.04 12.49
C GLN A 117 -6.34 -7.49 13.93
N VAL A 118 -5.47 -8.47 14.10
CA VAL A 118 -5.04 -8.99 15.40
C VAL A 118 -3.77 -8.25 15.86
N PRO A 119 -3.81 -7.52 17.00
CA PRO A 119 -2.61 -6.88 17.55
C PRO A 119 -1.51 -7.87 17.94
N ASP A 120 -0.26 -7.42 17.89
CA ASP A 120 0.90 -8.22 18.31
C ASP A 120 0.73 -8.71 19.76
N GLY A 121 0.85 -10.02 19.97
CA GLY A 121 0.70 -10.67 21.28
C GLY A 121 -0.74 -11.01 21.68
N GLU A 122 -1.74 -10.60 20.90
CA GLU A 122 -3.15 -10.93 21.13
C GLU A 122 -3.61 -12.13 20.29
N LYS A 123 -4.77 -12.71 20.66
CA LYS A 123 -5.39 -13.84 19.94
C LYS A 123 -6.62 -13.45 19.14
N GLU A 124 -7.20 -12.30 19.44
CA GLU A 124 -8.43 -11.82 18.84
C GLU A 124 -8.21 -10.47 18.17
N SER A 125 -9.08 -10.13 17.22
CA SER A 125 -9.00 -8.83 16.53
C SER A 125 -9.28 -7.67 17.47
N GLN A 126 -8.80 -6.47 17.12
CA GLN A 126 -9.11 -5.24 17.85
C GLN A 126 -10.61 -5.04 18.05
N LEU A 127 -11.42 -5.39 17.05
CA LEU A 127 -12.88 -5.30 17.09
C LEU A 127 -13.47 -6.24 18.15
N MET A 128 -12.95 -7.45 18.27
CA MET A 128 -13.39 -8.42 19.28
C MET A 128 -12.93 -8.02 20.68
N LEU A 129 -11.69 -7.56 20.82
CA LEU A 129 -11.16 -7.02 22.07
C LEU A 129 -11.99 -5.80 22.53
N TRP A 130 -12.32 -4.89 21.62
CA TRP A 130 -13.21 -3.78 21.86
C TRP A 130 -14.59 -4.25 22.33
N LEU A 131 -15.21 -5.18 21.60
CA LEU A 131 -16.55 -5.68 21.92
C LEU A 131 -16.60 -6.36 23.29
N GLN A 132 -15.57 -7.14 23.65
CA GLN A 132 -15.49 -7.84 24.95
C GLN A 132 -15.14 -6.89 26.10
N SER A 133 -14.45 -5.78 25.84
CA SER A 133 -14.10 -4.79 26.86
C SER A 133 -15.24 -3.83 27.22
N LEU A 134 -16.37 -3.87 26.49
CA LEU A 134 -17.51 -3.00 26.78
C LEU A 134 -18.04 -3.22 28.19
N THR A 135 -18.32 -2.13 28.90
CA THR A 135 -18.90 -2.19 30.26
C THR A 135 -20.21 -2.97 30.34
N ALA A 136 -20.92 -3.08 29.21
CA ALA A 136 -22.10 -3.93 29.05
C ALA A 136 -21.83 -5.41 29.39
N PHE A 137 -20.58 -5.88 29.27
CA PHE A 137 -20.20 -7.28 29.43
C PHE A 137 -19.16 -7.51 30.53
N THR A 138 -18.63 -6.46 31.15
CA THR A 138 -17.58 -6.58 32.17
C THR A 138 -18.08 -6.29 33.59
N THR A 139 -17.53 -6.97 34.58
CA THR A 139 -17.72 -6.70 36.01
C THR A 139 -16.43 -6.18 36.65
N MET A 140 -16.52 -5.34 37.68
CA MET A 140 -15.35 -4.91 38.45
C MET A 140 -14.72 -6.10 39.19
N GLY A 141 -13.43 -6.35 38.97
CA GLY A 141 -12.68 -7.37 39.72
C GLY A 141 -12.44 -6.98 41.19
N ASN A 142 -12.45 -7.97 42.09
CA ASN A 142 -12.40 -7.75 43.55
C ASN A 142 -11.02 -7.31 44.10
N THR A 143 -9.92 -7.44 43.33
CA THR A 143 -8.55 -7.26 43.87
C THR A 143 -7.67 -6.26 43.11
N LYS A 144 -8.07 -5.86 41.90
CA LYS A 144 -7.48 -4.77 41.11
C LYS A 144 -8.66 -4.15 40.38
N LYS A 145 -8.89 -2.84 40.49
CA LYS A 145 -10.02 -2.11 39.86
C LYS A 145 -9.97 -2.14 38.32
N GLN A 146 -9.94 -3.33 37.72
CA GLN A 146 -9.92 -3.58 36.30
C GLN A 146 -11.19 -4.35 35.93
N PRO A 147 -11.88 -3.96 34.84
CA PRO A 147 -13.03 -4.67 34.34
C PRO A 147 -12.63 -6.06 33.83
N ILE A 148 -13.35 -7.09 34.25
CA ILE A 148 -13.17 -8.49 33.83
C ILE A 148 -14.41 -8.90 33.05
N LEU A 149 -14.25 -9.55 31.89
CA LEU A 149 -15.35 -10.07 31.10
C LEU A 149 -16.18 -11.07 31.93
N ASN A 150 -17.48 -10.82 32.05
CA ASN A 150 -18.42 -11.76 32.65
C ASN A 150 -18.75 -12.85 31.63
N LEU A 151 -17.91 -13.90 31.60
CA LEU A 151 -17.98 -14.99 30.63
C LEU A 151 -19.37 -15.65 30.55
N ASN A 152 -20.02 -15.89 31.69
CA ASN A 152 -21.34 -16.52 31.72
C ASN A 152 -22.42 -15.63 31.08
N PHE A 153 -22.37 -14.33 31.39
CA PHE A 153 -23.29 -13.35 30.80
C PHE A 153 -23.03 -13.15 29.30
N TRP A 154 -21.76 -13.05 28.92
CA TRP A 154 -21.32 -12.97 27.52
C TRP A 154 -21.78 -14.19 26.72
N GLN A 155 -21.58 -15.42 27.22
CA GLN A 155 -22.05 -16.65 26.58
C GLN A 155 -23.57 -16.69 26.44
N THR A 156 -24.29 -16.25 27.48
CA THR A 156 -25.76 -16.17 27.45
C THR A 156 -26.26 -15.22 26.36
N LEU A 157 -25.69 -14.01 26.28
CA LEU A 157 -26.08 -13.04 25.26
C LEU A 157 -25.60 -13.44 23.86
N LYS A 158 -24.46 -14.12 23.74
CA LYS A 158 -23.98 -14.71 22.49
C LYS A 158 -24.98 -15.73 21.93
N SER A 159 -25.70 -16.46 22.78
CA SER A 159 -26.73 -17.42 22.34
C SER A 159 -28.06 -16.78 21.90
N ASP A 160 -28.31 -15.50 22.22
CA ASP A 160 -29.60 -14.83 21.97
C ASP A 160 -29.41 -13.40 21.45
N ARG A 161 -29.49 -13.28 20.12
CA ARG A 161 -29.35 -12.01 19.39
C ARG A 161 -30.32 -10.92 19.88
N GLN A 162 -31.57 -11.26 20.21
CA GLN A 162 -32.56 -10.26 20.62
C GLN A 162 -32.29 -9.75 22.02
N LYS A 163 -31.89 -10.63 22.94
CA LYS A 163 -31.44 -10.21 24.27
C LYS A 163 -30.17 -9.36 24.18
N PHE A 164 -29.22 -9.72 23.32
CA PHE A 164 -28.00 -8.93 23.07
C PHE A 164 -28.33 -7.51 22.62
N ILE A 165 -29.15 -7.37 21.56
CA ILE A 165 -29.56 -6.07 21.03
C ILE A 165 -30.29 -5.25 22.09
N LYS A 166 -31.25 -5.85 22.80
CA LYS A 166 -32.01 -5.17 23.84
C LYS A 166 -31.08 -4.66 24.96
N HIS A 167 -30.17 -5.50 25.43
CA HIS A 167 -29.21 -5.14 26.48
C HIS A 167 -28.32 -3.96 26.07
N LEU A 168 -27.78 -3.97 24.83
CA LEU A 168 -26.97 -2.85 24.33
C LEU A 168 -27.79 -1.58 24.12
N LYS A 169 -29.02 -1.68 23.60
CA LYS A 169 -29.93 -0.53 23.48
C LYS A 169 -30.24 0.10 24.85
N ASP A 170 -30.49 -0.73 25.86
CA ASP A 170 -30.77 -0.26 27.22
C ASP A 170 -29.53 0.38 27.86
N THR A 171 -28.36 -0.22 27.65
CA THR A 171 -27.07 0.30 28.14
C THR A 171 -26.72 1.65 27.50
N TYR A 172 -26.92 1.77 26.18
CA TYR A 172 -26.58 2.96 25.41
C TYR A 172 -27.77 3.89 25.14
N LYS A 173 -28.89 3.76 25.88
CA LYS A 173 -30.12 4.53 25.63
C LYS A 173 -29.96 6.06 25.66
N LYS A 174 -28.98 6.57 26.42
CA LYS A 174 -28.66 8.01 26.52
C LYS A 174 -27.76 8.50 25.38
N VAL A 175 -27.19 7.57 24.63
CA VAL A 175 -26.29 7.81 23.51
C VAL A 175 -27.10 7.62 22.23
N ARG A 176 -27.12 8.62 21.35
CA ARG A 176 -27.82 8.52 20.07
C ARG A 176 -27.03 7.61 19.11
N ILE A 177 -27.30 6.31 19.17
CA ILE A 177 -26.77 5.30 18.25
C ILE A 177 -27.59 5.31 16.97
N TYR A 178 -26.91 5.38 15.83
CA TYR A 178 -27.53 5.31 14.51
C TYR A 178 -27.84 3.85 14.16
N ASN A 179 -29.04 3.58 13.66
CA ASN A 179 -29.54 2.23 13.30
C ASN A 179 -29.19 1.14 14.33
N PRO A 180 -29.60 1.30 15.61
CA PRO A 180 -29.12 0.46 16.70
C PRO A 180 -29.47 -1.02 16.53
N ASP A 181 -30.62 -1.35 15.94
CA ASP A 181 -31.03 -2.75 15.73
C ASP A 181 -30.15 -3.47 14.69
N ALA A 182 -29.78 -2.77 13.61
CA ALA A 182 -28.87 -3.32 12.61
C ALA A 182 -27.44 -3.37 13.15
N PHE A 183 -26.94 -2.26 13.69
CA PHE A 183 -25.56 -2.14 14.17
C PHE A 183 -25.26 -3.16 15.29
N PHE A 184 -26.07 -3.19 16.36
CA PHE A 184 -25.86 -4.16 17.45
C PHE A 184 -26.16 -5.60 17.03
N GLY A 185 -27.08 -5.79 16.08
CA GLY A 185 -27.34 -7.10 15.50
C GLY A 185 -26.11 -7.64 14.77
N VAL A 186 -25.45 -6.83 13.95
CA VAL A 186 -24.23 -7.23 13.25
C VAL A 186 -23.06 -7.44 14.20
N LEU A 187 -22.94 -6.64 15.28
CA LEU A 187 -21.94 -6.92 16.33
C LEU A 187 -22.16 -8.27 17.03
N HIS A 188 -23.41 -8.70 17.19
CA HIS A 188 -23.73 -10.04 17.67
C HIS A 188 -23.34 -11.10 16.63
N ASP A 189 -23.67 -10.86 15.36
CA ASP A 189 -23.41 -11.80 14.26
C ASP A 189 -21.89 -12.03 14.06
N LEU A 190 -21.02 -11.06 14.36
CA LEU A 190 -19.56 -11.23 14.42
C LEU A 190 -19.08 -12.29 15.44
N THR A 191 -19.90 -12.62 16.44
CA THR A 191 -19.52 -13.65 17.41
C THR A 191 -19.77 -15.06 16.87
N ASN A 192 -20.48 -15.20 15.75
CA ASN A 192 -20.80 -16.45 15.09
C ASN A 192 -19.84 -16.69 13.90
N PRO A 193 -19.02 -17.77 13.92
CA PRO A 193 -18.11 -18.09 12.82
C PRO A 193 -18.79 -18.15 11.44
N ASP A 194 -20.02 -18.67 11.36
CA ASP A 194 -20.74 -18.84 10.08
C ASP A 194 -21.23 -17.51 9.49
N LEU A 195 -21.36 -16.47 10.32
CA LEU A 195 -21.85 -15.14 9.91
C LEU A 195 -20.74 -14.09 9.92
N TYR A 196 -19.56 -14.43 10.42
CA TYR A 196 -18.45 -13.50 10.67
C TYR A 196 -18.09 -12.70 9.42
N ASP A 197 -17.86 -13.38 8.29
CA ASP A 197 -17.42 -12.74 7.05
C ASP A 197 -18.48 -11.77 6.51
N ILE A 198 -19.75 -12.18 6.49
CA ILE A 198 -20.86 -11.34 6.00
C ILE A 198 -21.11 -10.14 6.94
N ALA A 199 -20.98 -10.36 8.26
CA ALA A 199 -21.09 -9.29 9.25
C ALA A 199 -19.95 -8.27 9.09
N ALA A 200 -18.73 -8.73 8.83
CA ALA A 200 -17.57 -7.88 8.54
C ALA A 200 -17.74 -7.10 7.23
N GLU A 201 -18.21 -7.75 6.15
CA GLU A 201 -18.57 -7.09 4.89
C GLU A 201 -19.59 -5.96 5.10
N TRP A 202 -20.67 -6.21 5.86
CA TRP A 202 -21.65 -5.16 6.15
C TRP A 202 -21.03 -3.99 6.91
N LEU A 203 -20.21 -4.25 7.94
CA LEU A 203 -19.57 -3.19 8.74
C LEU A 203 -18.60 -2.35 7.92
N ARG A 204 -17.88 -2.95 6.96
CA ARG A 204 -17.02 -2.24 6.01
C ARG A 204 -17.81 -1.33 5.06
N GLY A 205 -19.11 -1.56 4.93
CA GLY A 205 -19.98 -0.87 3.98
C GLY A 205 -19.94 -1.48 2.59
N ASP A 206 -19.59 -2.76 2.47
CA ASP A 206 -19.69 -3.50 1.21
C ASP A 206 -21.15 -3.62 0.78
N ASP A 207 -21.39 -3.66 -0.53
CA ASP A 207 -22.71 -3.98 -1.05
C ASP A 207 -22.97 -5.48 -0.90
N LEU A 208 -24.11 -5.84 -0.30
CA LEU A 208 -24.47 -7.22 0.00
C LEU A 208 -25.62 -7.71 -0.87
N SER A 209 -25.62 -9.03 -1.13
CA SER A 209 -26.76 -9.69 -1.76
C SER A 209 -27.99 -9.65 -0.83
N GLU A 210 -29.19 -9.77 -1.41
CA GLU A 210 -30.42 -9.87 -0.60
C GLU A 210 -30.44 -11.09 0.32
N GLU A 211 -29.80 -12.19 -0.09
CA GLU A 211 -29.67 -13.41 0.72
C GLU A 211 -28.76 -13.16 1.92
N SER A 212 -27.59 -12.58 1.69
CA SER A 212 -26.64 -12.18 2.74
C SER A 212 -27.29 -11.22 3.74
N MET A 213 -28.01 -10.19 3.25
CA MET A 213 -28.70 -9.23 4.13
C MET A 213 -29.79 -9.91 4.99
N LYS A 214 -30.51 -10.89 4.44
CA LYS A 214 -31.50 -11.68 5.19
C LYS A 214 -30.85 -12.53 6.29
N LEU A 215 -29.68 -13.11 6.02
CA LEU A 215 -28.94 -13.93 7.00
C LEU A 215 -28.57 -13.12 8.24
N ILE A 216 -28.00 -11.93 8.07
CA ILE A 216 -27.64 -11.01 9.18
C ILE A 216 -28.78 -10.07 9.59
N LYS A 217 -29.99 -10.27 9.04
CA LYS A 217 -31.23 -9.56 9.37
C LYS A 217 -31.13 -8.03 9.27
N VAL A 218 -30.41 -7.53 8.26
CA VAL A 218 -30.35 -6.10 7.91
C VAL A 218 -31.26 -5.79 6.73
N LYS A 219 -31.70 -4.54 6.63
CA LYS A 219 -32.62 -4.10 5.56
C LYS A 219 -31.88 -3.52 4.34
N SER A 220 -30.68 -3.01 4.54
CA SER A 220 -29.87 -2.36 3.50
C SER A 220 -28.38 -2.38 3.87
N SER A 221 -27.52 -2.29 2.86
CA SER A 221 -26.09 -2.00 2.98
C SER A 221 -25.83 -0.56 3.46
N ILE A 222 -24.59 -0.22 3.80
CA ILE A 222 -24.17 1.16 4.16
C ILE A 222 -23.66 1.85 2.90
N ASP A 223 -24.56 2.47 2.14
CA ASP A 223 -24.28 2.92 0.77
C ASP A 223 -24.29 4.43 0.56
N THR A 224 -24.24 5.20 1.66
CA THR A 224 -24.18 6.68 1.66
C THR A 224 -23.07 7.19 2.58
N GLU A 225 -22.48 8.34 2.22
CA GLU A 225 -21.49 9.05 3.06
C GLU A 225 -22.03 9.33 4.47
N GLU A 226 -23.27 9.80 4.58
CA GLU A 226 -23.90 10.08 5.88
C GLU A 226 -24.12 8.80 6.69
N GLY A 227 -24.50 7.69 6.05
CA GLY A 227 -24.59 6.38 6.69
C GLY A 227 -23.23 5.92 7.22
N ALA A 228 -22.19 6.02 6.40
CA ALA A 228 -20.83 5.63 6.78
C ALA A 228 -20.29 6.47 7.95
N LYS A 229 -20.43 7.80 7.88
CA LYS A 229 -20.08 8.73 8.96
C LYS A 229 -20.81 8.36 10.27
N ASN A 230 -22.11 8.08 10.20
CA ASN A 230 -22.90 7.78 11.39
C ASN A 230 -22.58 6.41 12.01
N ILE A 231 -22.23 5.41 11.20
CA ILE A 231 -21.75 4.11 11.69
C ILE A 231 -20.37 4.27 12.34
N LEU A 232 -19.45 5.02 11.72
CA LEU A 232 -18.17 5.36 12.34
C LEU A 232 -18.39 6.08 13.69
N ALA A 233 -19.33 7.03 13.74
CA ALA A 233 -19.68 7.73 14.98
C ALA A 233 -20.21 6.79 16.08
N ASN A 234 -20.87 5.67 15.74
CA ASN A 234 -21.29 4.67 16.72
C ASN A 234 -20.07 4.07 17.45
N PHE A 235 -19.01 3.71 16.72
CA PHE A 235 -17.77 3.20 17.31
C PHE A 235 -17.16 4.20 18.29
N GLY A 236 -17.03 5.48 17.92
CA GLY A 236 -16.51 6.53 18.80
C GLY A 236 -17.35 6.75 20.07
N LYS A 237 -18.68 6.77 19.92
CA LYS A 237 -19.62 6.95 21.03
C LYS A 237 -19.56 5.80 22.04
N ILE A 238 -19.46 4.56 21.56
CA ILE A 238 -19.42 3.36 22.41
C ILE A 238 -18.02 3.20 23.03
N SER A 239 -16.97 3.43 22.23
CA SER A 239 -15.58 3.30 22.67
C SER A 239 -15.21 4.27 23.79
N SER A 240 -15.99 5.34 24.00
CA SER A 240 -15.84 6.27 25.13
C SER A 240 -15.88 5.58 26.51
N GLN A 241 -16.40 4.35 26.61
CA GLN A 241 -16.37 3.55 27.84
C GLN A 241 -15.16 2.62 27.97
N THR A 242 -14.32 2.57 26.93
CA THR A 242 -13.21 1.63 26.78
C THR A 242 -11.93 2.39 26.44
N GLN A 243 -11.48 2.36 25.19
CA GLN A 243 -10.27 2.99 24.72
C GLN A 243 -10.55 3.87 23.48
N PRO A 244 -9.79 4.95 23.25
CA PRO A 244 -9.90 5.74 22.03
C PRO A 244 -9.62 4.94 20.76
N ILE A 245 -10.11 5.46 19.64
CA ILE A 245 -9.77 4.98 18.30
C ILE A 245 -8.82 6.01 17.66
N VAL A 246 -7.64 5.57 17.23
CA VAL A 246 -6.66 6.40 16.52
C VAL A 246 -6.84 6.22 15.02
N LEU A 247 -7.21 7.29 14.32
CA LEU A 247 -7.31 7.33 12.86
C LEU A 247 -6.02 7.91 12.29
N CYS A 248 -5.18 7.06 11.69
CA CYS A 248 -3.92 7.44 11.07
C CYS A 248 -4.11 7.64 9.57
N PHE A 249 -4.32 8.88 9.15
CA PHE A 249 -4.33 9.27 7.75
C PHE A 249 -2.89 9.41 7.25
N ASP A 250 -2.51 8.57 6.29
CA ASP A 250 -1.17 8.56 5.70
C ASP A 250 -1.21 8.76 4.18
N ASN A 251 -0.08 9.21 3.63
CA ASN A 251 0.10 9.47 2.20
C ASN A 251 -0.96 10.39 1.59
N LEU A 252 -1.16 11.56 2.18
CA LEU A 252 -2.08 12.58 1.67
C LEU A 252 -1.81 12.94 0.20
N ASP A 253 -0.58 12.77 -0.27
CA ASP A 253 -0.13 12.97 -1.65
C ASP A 253 -0.80 12.04 -2.68
N THR A 254 -1.46 10.96 -2.26
CA THR A 254 -2.17 10.03 -3.16
C THR A 254 -3.62 10.39 -3.41
N MET A 255 -4.14 11.47 -2.80
CA MET A 255 -5.52 11.90 -2.98
C MET A 255 -5.84 12.23 -4.44
N PRO A 256 -7.13 12.19 -4.83
CA PRO A 256 -7.58 12.72 -6.11
C PRO A 256 -7.04 14.13 -6.37
N GLN A 257 -6.65 14.37 -7.62
CA GLN A 257 -6.17 15.66 -8.07
C GLN A 257 -7.27 16.41 -8.82
N LEU A 258 -7.29 17.73 -8.64
CA LEU A 258 -8.06 18.67 -9.45
C LEU A 258 -7.42 18.84 -10.83
N PRO A 259 -8.18 19.34 -11.83
CA PRO A 259 -7.61 19.80 -13.09
C PRO A 259 -6.45 20.78 -12.83
N GLY A 260 -5.26 20.44 -13.34
CA GLY A 260 -4.02 21.19 -13.06
C GLY A 260 -3.07 20.56 -12.03
N GLY A 261 -3.36 19.35 -11.54
CA GLY A 261 -2.40 18.51 -10.79
C GLY A 261 -2.28 18.81 -9.29
N LEU A 262 -3.14 19.67 -8.74
CA LEU A 262 -3.19 19.94 -7.31
C LEU A 262 -4.13 18.96 -6.60
N LEU A 263 -3.85 18.65 -5.34
CA LEU A 263 -4.69 17.73 -4.57
C LEU A 263 -6.02 18.40 -4.21
N ASP A 264 -7.10 17.63 -4.28
CA ASP A 264 -8.42 18.04 -3.79
C ASP A 264 -8.50 17.89 -2.25
N ILE A 265 -7.72 18.71 -1.54
CA ILE A 265 -7.50 18.61 -0.08
C ILE A 265 -8.68 19.12 0.77
N GLN A 266 -9.49 20.04 0.22
CA GLN A 266 -10.54 20.70 0.99
C GLN A 266 -11.65 19.73 1.45
N PRO A 267 -12.18 18.83 0.59
CA PRO A 267 -13.13 17.81 1.03
C PRO A 267 -12.61 16.92 2.17
N PHE A 268 -11.32 16.59 2.17
CA PHE A 268 -10.70 15.85 3.27
C PHE A 268 -10.69 16.66 4.57
N LEU A 269 -10.38 17.95 4.53
CA LEU A 269 -10.38 18.76 5.75
C LEU A 269 -11.80 19.05 6.26
N ASN A 270 -12.82 19.04 5.40
CA ASN A 270 -14.22 19.05 5.83
C ASN A 270 -14.56 17.83 6.71
N VAL A 271 -13.91 16.67 6.49
CA VAL A 271 -14.05 15.50 7.37
C VAL A 271 -13.54 15.82 8.76
N ASN A 272 -12.35 16.43 8.88
CA ASN A 272 -11.82 16.85 10.17
C ASN A 272 -12.78 17.80 10.88
N THR A 273 -13.28 18.82 10.19
CA THR A 273 -14.29 19.75 10.73
C THR A 273 -15.55 19.04 11.18
N SER A 274 -16.01 18.04 10.44
CA SER A 274 -17.18 17.24 10.80
C SER A 274 -16.94 16.37 12.03
N ILE A 275 -15.75 15.77 12.19
CA ILE A 275 -15.39 15.00 13.40
C ILE A 275 -15.54 15.89 14.64
N HIS A 276 -15.05 17.13 14.58
CA HIS A 276 -15.12 18.09 15.68
C HIS A 276 -16.51 18.72 15.85
N GLY A 277 -17.13 19.15 14.76
CA GLY A 277 -18.40 19.88 14.71
C GLY A 277 -19.61 19.01 15.07
N ASP A 278 -19.68 17.79 14.52
CA ASP A 278 -20.73 16.81 14.84
C ASP A 278 -20.47 16.09 16.18
N LYS A 279 -19.36 16.44 16.85
CA LYS A 279 -18.92 15.88 18.14
C LYS A 279 -18.83 14.36 18.09
N LEU A 280 -18.21 13.83 17.04
CA LEU A 280 -17.74 12.45 17.06
C LEU A 280 -16.80 12.32 18.25
N LYS A 281 -17.02 11.31 19.09
CA LYS A 281 -16.35 11.18 20.37
C LYS A 281 -15.19 10.21 20.30
N ASN A 282 -14.19 10.44 21.13
CA ASN A 282 -13.16 9.47 21.48
C ASN A 282 -12.27 9.04 20.30
N PHE A 283 -12.00 9.97 19.38
CA PHE A 283 -11.04 9.77 18.28
C PHE A 283 -9.77 10.61 18.48
N LEU A 284 -8.62 10.01 18.22
CA LEU A 284 -7.39 10.74 17.95
C LEU A 284 -7.10 10.65 16.45
N VAL A 285 -7.14 11.78 15.75
CA VAL A 285 -6.86 11.84 14.32
C VAL A 285 -5.41 12.27 14.12
N ILE A 286 -4.63 11.47 13.41
CA ILE A 286 -3.25 11.79 13.00
C ILE A 286 -3.27 12.00 11.49
N ILE A 287 -2.95 13.22 11.04
CA ILE A 287 -2.82 13.54 9.61
C ILE A 287 -1.33 13.61 9.28
N SER A 288 -0.82 12.59 8.62
CA SER A 288 0.56 12.48 8.14
C SER A 288 0.70 13.12 6.77
N VAL A 289 1.61 14.08 6.61
CA VAL A 289 1.79 14.81 5.36
C VAL A 289 3.25 15.18 5.07
N ILE A 290 3.60 15.22 3.78
CA ILE A 290 4.86 15.81 3.34
C ILE A 290 4.82 17.32 3.56
N THR A 291 5.84 17.86 4.25
CA THR A 291 5.90 19.28 4.64
C THR A 291 5.69 20.22 3.45
N ASN A 292 6.33 19.94 2.31
CA ASN A 292 6.20 20.75 1.10
C ASN A 292 4.80 20.66 0.48
N THR A 293 4.18 19.49 0.50
CA THR A 293 2.81 19.30 0.01
C THR A 293 1.83 20.11 0.84
N TRP A 294 1.95 20.06 2.18
CA TRP A 294 1.13 20.88 3.06
C TRP A 294 1.32 22.38 2.77
N ASN A 295 2.56 22.84 2.66
CA ASN A 295 2.86 24.25 2.40
C ASN A 295 2.34 24.76 1.05
N ARG A 296 2.31 23.91 0.02
CA ARG A 296 1.77 24.25 -1.30
C ARG A 296 0.25 24.47 -1.28
N HIS A 297 -0.44 23.82 -0.35
CA HIS A 297 -1.91 23.76 -0.35
C HIS A 297 -2.56 24.56 0.78
N LYS A 298 -1.82 24.85 1.87
CA LYS A 298 -2.35 25.51 3.07
C LYS A 298 -3.12 26.81 2.79
N ASP A 299 -2.68 27.62 1.83
CA ASP A 299 -3.28 28.92 1.53
C ASP A 299 -4.60 28.80 0.77
N ARG A 300 -4.93 27.59 0.26
CA ARG A 300 -6.17 27.28 -0.45
C ARG A 300 -7.22 26.59 0.43
N ILE A 301 -6.86 26.32 1.69
CA ILE A 301 -7.72 25.67 2.65
C ILE A 301 -8.44 26.74 3.46
N TYR A 302 -9.74 26.56 3.73
CA TYR A 302 -10.45 27.44 4.64
C TYR A 302 -9.87 27.34 6.06
N GLN A 303 -9.55 28.49 6.65
CA GLN A 303 -8.92 28.55 7.98
C GLN A 303 -9.73 27.82 9.06
N ALA A 304 -11.06 27.85 8.97
CA ALA A 304 -11.97 27.16 9.88
C ALA A 304 -11.68 25.65 9.96
N ASP A 305 -11.28 25.03 8.84
CA ASP A 305 -11.01 23.59 8.77
C ASP A 305 -9.61 23.21 9.27
N THR A 306 -8.72 24.19 9.38
CA THR A 306 -7.39 24.03 9.99
C THR A 306 -7.34 24.37 11.48
N ALA A 307 -8.32 25.14 11.99
CA ALA A 307 -8.30 25.67 13.36
C ALA A 307 -8.35 24.59 14.45
N GLN A 308 -8.85 23.40 14.13
CA GLN A 308 -8.93 22.27 15.06
C GLN A 308 -7.75 21.28 14.94
N ILE A 309 -6.75 21.60 14.11
CA ILE A 309 -5.57 20.77 13.86
C ILE A 309 -4.41 21.27 14.73
N HIS A 310 -4.35 20.77 15.96
CA HIS A 310 -3.27 21.11 16.90
C HIS A 310 -2.97 19.94 17.86
N PRO A 311 -1.68 19.68 18.15
CA PRO A 311 -0.50 20.42 17.70
C PRO A 311 -0.04 20.07 16.27
N VAL A 312 0.93 20.81 15.76
CA VAL A 312 1.71 20.45 14.57
C VAL A 312 3.03 19.86 15.05
N ILE A 313 3.29 18.60 14.71
CA ILE A 313 4.49 17.87 15.10
C ILE A 313 5.37 17.67 13.87
N GLY A 314 6.52 18.35 13.85
CA GLY A 314 7.52 18.18 12.80
C GLY A 314 8.52 17.08 13.13
N LEU A 315 8.70 16.13 12.21
CA LEU A 315 9.74 15.11 12.32
C LEU A 315 11.12 15.71 12.06
N LYS A 316 12.00 15.56 13.03
CA LYS A 316 13.37 16.07 12.99
C LYS A 316 14.27 15.09 12.23
N ASN A 317 15.32 15.61 11.60
CA ASN A 317 16.40 14.77 11.08
C ASN A 317 17.08 14.02 12.24
N ILE A 318 17.56 12.81 11.94
CA ILE A 318 18.24 11.94 12.91
C ILE A 318 19.71 12.32 13.05
N SER A 319 20.29 12.09 14.24
CA SER A 319 21.71 12.30 14.49
C SER A 319 22.58 11.17 13.93
N ILE A 320 23.90 11.35 13.93
CA ILE A 320 24.86 10.30 13.54
C ILE A 320 24.70 9.06 14.43
N GLU A 321 24.48 9.22 15.74
CA GLU A 321 24.30 8.10 16.67
C GLU A 321 23.04 7.29 16.34
N GLN A 322 21.96 7.98 15.97
CA GLN A 322 20.72 7.33 15.51
C GLN A 322 20.92 6.65 14.15
N ALA A 323 21.73 7.23 13.26
CA ALA A 323 22.09 6.64 11.97
C ALA A 323 22.95 5.38 12.15
N GLU A 324 23.92 5.39 13.05
CA GLU A 324 24.72 4.21 13.42
C GLU A 324 23.82 3.09 13.96
N ALA A 325 22.85 3.42 14.83
CA ALA A 325 21.92 2.43 15.37
C ALA A 325 21.05 1.79 14.27
N LEU A 326 20.68 2.55 13.23
CA LEU A 326 19.98 1.99 12.06
C LEU A 326 20.86 1.01 11.29
N TRP A 327 22.13 1.34 11.04
CA TRP A 327 23.06 0.43 10.38
C TRP A 327 23.38 -0.81 11.21
N GLU A 328 23.65 -0.64 12.51
CA GLU A 328 23.89 -1.75 13.43
C GLU A 328 22.70 -2.71 13.43
N TYR A 329 21.48 -2.18 13.45
CA TYR A 329 20.28 -2.99 13.37
C TYR A 329 20.25 -3.88 12.11
N GLN A 330 20.50 -3.29 10.94
CA GLN A 330 20.47 -4.01 9.67
C GLN A 330 21.60 -5.04 9.53
N LEU A 331 22.78 -4.74 10.08
CA LEU A 331 23.96 -5.60 9.98
C LEU A 331 23.97 -6.72 11.03
N LYS A 332 23.24 -6.57 12.13
CA LYS A 332 23.24 -7.52 13.27
C LYS A 332 22.88 -8.96 12.88
N PRO A 333 21.84 -9.25 12.06
CA PRO A 333 21.55 -10.62 11.63
C PRO A 333 22.73 -11.26 10.89
N LEU A 334 23.42 -10.48 10.06
CA LEU A 334 24.59 -10.93 9.31
C LEU A 334 25.78 -11.19 10.23
N HIS A 335 26.04 -10.31 11.20
CA HIS A 335 27.13 -10.47 12.18
C HIS A 335 26.98 -11.71 13.06
N LYS A 336 25.75 -12.10 13.40
CA LYS A 336 25.47 -13.33 14.16
C LYS A 336 25.92 -14.61 13.44
N LEU A 337 26.04 -14.58 12.11
CA LEU A 337 26.51 -15.72 11.32
C LEU A 337 28.05 -15.88 11.35
N ALA A 338 28.78 -14.80 11.66
CA ALA A 338 30.23 -14.73 11.55
C ALA A 338 30.96 -15.24 12.80
N HIS A 339 32.07 -15.94 12.57
CA HIS A 339 32.95 -16.44 13.62
C HIS A 339 34.42 -16.12 13.25
N PRO A 340 35.11 -15.25 14.01
CA PRO A 340 34.60 -14.49 15.16
C PRO A 340 33.58 -13.42 14.75
N ILE A 341 32.74 -13.00 15.71
CA ILE A 341 31.85 -11.85 15.54
C ILE A 341 32.73 -10.61 15.27
N PRO A 342 32.41 -9.75 14.29
CA PRO A 342 33.18 -8.56 14.00
C PRO A 342 33.34 -7.66 15.23
N LYS A 343 34.55 -7.10 15.42
CA LYS A 343 34.81 -6.16 16.52
C LYS A 343 34.01 -4.87 16.39
N SER A 344 33.82 -4.40 15.15
CA SER A 344 32.99 -3.24 14.84
C SER A 344 31.55 -3.69 14.58
N ARG A 345 30.61 -3.04 15.26
CA ARG A 345 29.16 -3.22 15.07
C ARG A 345 28.64 -2.68 13.74
N LEU A 346 29.46 -1.89 13.04
CA LEU A 346 29.12 -1.31 11.74
C LEU A 346 29.79 -2.03 10.58
N PHE A 347 30.68 -3.00 10.82
CA PHE A 347 31.42 -3.67 9.75
C PHE A 347 30.47 -4.24 8.67
N PRO A 348 30.73 -4.05 7.37
CA PRO A 348 31.94 -3.49 6.76
C PRO A 348 31.99 -1.96 6.68
N LEU A 349 30.94 -1.28 7.15
CA LEU A 349 30.85 0.18 7.21
C LEU A 349 31.59 0.74 8.42
N ASP A 350 31.76 2.06 8.46
CA ASP A 350 32.29 2.77 9.62
C ASP A 350 31.64 4.16 9.79
N ARG A 351 31.81 4.73 10.98
CA ARG A 351 31.27 6.05 11.35
C ARG A 351 31.80 7.18 10.45
N GLY A 352 33.02 7.05 9.94
CA GLY A 352 33.65 8.05 9.07
C GLY A 352 32.84 8.29 7.81
N ILE A 353 32.25 7.23 7.24
CA ILE A 353 31.34 7.31 6.08
C ILE A 353 30.14 8.22 6.40
N LEU A 354 29.51 8.05 7.57
CA LEU A 354 28.39 8.89 8.00
C LEU A 354 28.82 10.35 8.23
N GLN A 355 30.00 10.57 8.82
CA GLN A 355 30.52 11.91 9.07
C GLN A 355 30.85 12.65 7.78
N GLU A 356 31.41 11.96 6.78
CA GLU A 356 31.71 12.52 5.47
C GLU A 356 30.44 12.84 4.68
N TYR A 357 29.47 11.92 4.68
CA TYR A 357 28.18 12.13 4.00
C TYR A 357 27.32 13.20 4.68
N CYS A 358 27.43 13.37 6.00
CA CYS A 358 26.62 14.30 6.79
C CYS A 358 27.50 15.24 7.64
N PRO A 359 28.19 16.20 7.02
CA PRO A 359 29.07 17.14 7.74
C PRO A 359 28.30 18.00 8.76
N GLY A 360 26.99 18.22 8.55
CA GLY A 360 26.09 18.91 9.47
C GLY A 360 25.60 18.06 10.66
N GLY A 361 26.03 16.79 10.77
CA GLY A 361 25.73 15.90 11.89
C GLY A 361 24.29 15.37 11.96
N LYS A 362 23.45 15.68 10.97
CA LYS A 362 22.04 15.25 10.91
C LYS A 362 21.63 14.87 9.50
N THR A 363 20.73 13.90 9.38
CA THR A 363 20.26 13.39 8.08
C THR A 363 18.89 12.72 8.18
N MET A 364 18.35 12.26 7.06
CA MET A 364 17.08 11.55 7.01
C MET A 364 17.31 10.04 7.13
N PRO A 365 16.42 9.30 7.83
CA PRO A 365 16.53 7.84 7.95
C PRO A 365 16.69 7.14 6.60
N ARG A 366 15.93 7.54 5.57
CA ARG A 366 16.05 6.96 4.22
C ARG A 366 17.46 7.08 3.65
N ASN A 367 18.03 8.28 3.66
CA ASN A 367 19.35 8.54 3.09
C ASN A 367 20.43 7.70 3.78
N VAL A 368 20.29 7.46 5.10
CA VAL A 368 21.20 6.57 5.85
C VAL A 368 21.11 5.14 5.34
N LEU A 369 19.89 4.62 5.16
CA LEU A 369 19.70 3.24 4.68
C LEU A 369 20.18 3.08 3.22
N GLU A 370 19.95 4.07 2.37
CA GLU A 370 20.45 4.11 0.98
C GLU A 370 21.98 4.16 0.93
N LEU A 371 22.61 4.99 1.78
CA LEU A 371 24.07 5.05 1.91
C LEU A 371 24.64 3.73 2.40
N GLY A 372 24.01 3.11 3.41
CA GLY A 372 24.43 1.80 3.93
C GLY A 372 24.37 0.73 2.84
N ARG A 373 23.31 0.75 2.03
CA ARG A 373 23.12 -0.14 0.88
C ARG A 373 24.22 0.01 -0.17
N SER A 374 24.49 1.25 -0.60
CA SER A 374 25.48 1.52 -1.66
C SER A 374 26.90 1.16 -1.21
N GLU A 375 27.27 1.55 0.01
CA GLU A 375 28.60 1.30 0.58
C GLU A 375 28.81 -0.19 0.88
N TYR A 376 27.79 -0.89 1.37
CA TYR A 376 27.85 -2.34 1.52
C TYR A 376 28.07 -3.04 0.17
N GLN A 377 27.33 -2.63 -0.87
CA GLN A 377 27.48 -3.21 -2.21
C GLN A 377 28.86 -2.90 -2.80
N ARG A 378 29.39 -1.71 -2.56
CA ARG A 378 30.74 -1.31 -2.95
C ARG A 378 31.78 -2.20 -2.26
N TYR A 379 31.64 -2.43 -0.96
CA TYR A 379 32.52 -3.31 -0.21
C TYR A 379 32.48 -4.74 -0.74
N LYS A 380 31.27 -5.28 -0.91
CA LYS A 380 31.05 -6.61 -1.49
C LYS A 380 31.75 -6.74 -2.84
N LYS A 381 31.64 -5.74 -3.72
CA LYS A 381 32.33 -5.72 -5.03
C LYS A 381 33.85 -5.74 -4.91
N THR A 382 34.43 -5.00 -3.96
CA THR A 382 35.89 -4.99 -3.76
C THR A 382 36.44 -6.34 -3.28
N LEU A 383 35.68 -7.08 -2.47
CA LEU A 383 36.03 -8.43 -2.06
C LEU A 383 36.10 -9.42 -3.24
N VAL A 384 35.41 -9.13 -4.34
CA VAL A 384 35.39 -9.94 -5.57
C VAL A 384 36.56 -9.59 -6.48
N GLU A 385 36.78 -8.29 -6.68
CA GLU A 385 37.79 -7.77 -7.61
C GLU A 385 39.22 -7.84 -7.04
N GLY A 386 39.39 -8.23 -5.77
CA GLY A 386 40.69 -8.28 -5.10
C GLY A 386 41.30 -6.89 -4.85
N GLY A 387 40.47 -5.84 -4.82
CA GLY A 387 40.90 -4.44 -4.69
C GLY A 387 40.82 -3.89 -3.26
N ASN A 388 41.55 -2.81 -2.99
CA ASN A 388 41.51 -2.12 -1.70
C ASN A 388 40.28 -1.21 -1.59
N TYR A 389 39.41 -1.44 -0.61
CA TYR A 389 38.15 -0.69 -0.41
C TYR A 389 38.34 0.83 -0.28
N ARG A 390 39.48 1.26 0.31
CA ARG A 390 39.76 2.67 0.61
C ARG A 390 40.41 3.48 -0.52
N ASP A 391 41.04 2.84 -1.50
CA ASP A 391 41.68 3.56 -2.63
C ASP A 391 40.65 4.07 -3.65
N LYS A 392 39.49 3.42 -3.78
CA LYS A 392 38.42 3.83 -4.73
C LYS A 392 37.39 4.82 -4.15
N SER A 393 37.34 5.02 -2.83
CA SER A 393 36.41 6.00 -2.20
C SER A 393 36.78 7.45 -2.45
N GLN A 394 38.05 7.74 -2.76
CA GLN A 394 38.53 9.11 -2.92
C GLN A 394 38.27 9.70 -4.32
N GLU A 395 37.86 8.89 -5.31
CA GLU A 395 37.63 9.33 -6.68
C GLU A 395 36.23 9.91 -6.94
N GLN A 396 35.26 9.72 -6.03
CA GLN A 396 33.95 10.35 -6.10
C GLN A 396 33.72 11.23 -4.88
N LYS A 397 34.16 12.50 -4.96
CA LYS A 397 33.66 13.54 -4.05
C LYS A 397 32.13 13.59 -4.22
N TYR A 398 31.41 13.35 -3.14
CA TYR A 398 29.96 13.51 -3.06
C TYR A 398 29.57 14.91 -3.53
N THR A 399 29.18 15.04 -4.80
CA THR A 399 28.56 16.27 -5.30
C THR A 399 27.15 16.31 -4.74
N ASN A 400 26.95 17.20 -3.77
CA ASN A 400 25.63 17.56 -3.29
C ASN A 400 24.75 17.94 -4.48
N THR A 401 23.76 17.11 -4.82
CA THR A 401 22.57 17.58 -5.55
C THR A 401 21.72 18.36 -4.55
N SER A 402 22.23 19.53 -4.13
CA SER A 402 21.39 20.54 -3.52
C SER A 402 20.53 21.12 -4.64
N VAL A 403 19.24 20.83 -4.61
CA VAL A 403 18.23 21.65 -5.27
C VAL A 403 18.32 23.04 -4.64
N GLN A 404 19.12 23.91 -5.24
CA GLN A 404 19.13 25.33 -4.92
C GLN A 404 17.82 25.91 -5.47
N ASN A 405 16.89 26.20 -4.55
CA ASN A 405 15.80 27.12 -4.81
C ASN A 405 16.40 28.52 -4.98
N GLY A 406 16.59 28.94 -6.22
CA GLY A 406 16.90 30.32 -6.57
C GLY A 406 15.61 31.12 -6.66
N ASN A 407 15.36 31.96 -5.67
CA ASN A 407 14.48 33.12 -5.77
C ASN A 407 15.41 34.33 -5.93
N ASP A 408 15.47 34.92 -7.12
CA ASP A 408 15.71 36.36 -7.27
C ASP A 408 15.28 36.84 -8.65
N GLY A 409 14.59 37.99 -8.67
CA GLY A 409 13.78 38.45 -9.78
C GLY A 409 14.48 39.32 -10.83
N ASN A 410 13.79 39.40 -11.98
CA ASN A 410 13.74 40.49 -12.97
C ASN A 410 15.03 41.02 -13.61
N LYS A 411 15.18 40.77 -14.92
CA LYS A 411 15.18 41.81 -15.98
C LYS A 411 15.01 41.21 -17.39
N LYS A 412 14.27 41.95 -18.23
CA LYS A 412 13.89 41.66 -19.63
C LYS A 412 15.04 41.89 -20.62
N GLN A 413 15.11 41.10 -21.71
CA GLN A 413 14.88 41.49 -23.12
C GLN A 413 15.56 40.55 -24.13
N ASP A 414 14.76 40.11 -25.12
CA ASP A 414 15.01 39.93 -26.56
C ASP A 414 16.39 39.43 -27.05
N GLN A 415 16.43 38.26 -27.72
CA GLN A 415 16.66 38.15 -29.18
C GLN A 415 16.84 36.71 -29.66
N GLU A 416 16.38 36.52 -30.90
CA GLU A 416 16.32 35.29 -31.68
C GLU A 416 17.69 34.72 -32.08
N SER A 417 17.71 33.39 -32.23
CA SER A 417 18.46 32.57 -33.19
C SER A 417 19.86 33.01 -33.63
N ASN A 418 20.86 32.15 -33.35
CA ASN A 418 21.59 31.48 -34.44
C ASN A 418 22.41 30.29 -33.97
N ASN A 419 22.32 29.23 -34.78
CA ASN A 419 23.07 27.98 -34.72
C ASN A 419 24.58 28.19 -34.70
N THR A 420 25.31 27.46 -33.85
CA THR A 420 26.59 26.88 -34.26
C THR A 420 26.82 25.57 -33.54
N LEU A 421 26.91 24.51 -34.33
CA LEU A 421 27.31 23.16 -33.98
C LEU A 421 28.70 23.18 -33.33
N VAL A 422 28.81 22.59 -32.14
CA VAL A 422 30.05 22.00 -31.66
C VAL A 422 29.72 20.56 -31.29
N GLU A 423 30.12 19.65 -32.18
CA GLU A 423 30.09 18.22 -31.99
C GLU A 423 30.99 17.85 -30.80
N SER A 424 30.39 17.41 -29.70
CA SER A 424 31.06 16.58 -28.70
C SER A 424 30.53 15.16 -28.89
N GLY A 425 31.38 14.28 -29.42
CA GLY A 425 31.04 12.89 -29.70
C GLY A 425 30.62 12.14 -28.44
N ASN A 426 29.32 11.87 -28.35
CA ASN A 426 28.78 10.80 -27.51
C ASN A 426 29.02 9.48 -28.24
N ASN A 427 30.08 8.77 -27.87
CA ASN A 427 30.13 7.32 -28.06
C ASN A 427 28.98 6.73 -27.23
N GLY A 428 27.98 6.19 -27.92
CA GLY A 428 26.77 5.64 -27.33
C GLY A 428 27.04 4.34 -26.57
N GLU A 429 27.34 4.44 -25.28
CA GLU A 429 26.99 3.40 -24.32
C GLU A 429 25.52 3.59 -23.93
N LYS A 430 24.71 2.53 -24.12
CA LYS A 430 23.32 2.49 -23.65
C LYS A 430 23.28 2.81 -22.14
N PRO A 431 22.28 3.59 -21.65
CA PRO A 431 22.11 3.80 -20.22
C PRO A 431 21.89 2.45 -19.50
N ASP A 432 22.47 2.36 -18.32
CA ASP A 432 22.69 1.16 -17.52
C ASP A 432 21.40 0.35 -17.22
N ASN A 433 21.36 -0.93 -17.63
CA ASN A 433 20.28 -1.94 -17.38
C ASN A 433 20.02 -2.19 -15.86
N LYS A 434 20.81 -1.58 -14.98
CA LYS A 434 20.73 -1.80 -13.54
C LYS A 434 19.40 -1.32 -12.94
N THR A 435 18.93 -0.11 -13.26
CA THR A 435 17.67 0.42 -12.70
C THR A 435 16.47 -0.43 -13.12
N GLU A 436 16.42 -0.86 -14.38
CA GLU A 436 15.42 -1.78 -14.92
C GLU A 436 15.36 -3.10 -14.14
N LYS A 437 16.51 -3.76 -13.93
CA LYS A 437 16.59 -5.00 -13.14
C LYS A 437 16.12 -4.81 -11.69
N HIS A 438 16.55 -3.74 -11.03
CA HIS A 438 16.10 -3.44 -9.68
C HIS A 438 14.59 -3.16 -9.64
N PHE A 439 14.05 -2.46 -10.64
CA PHE A 439 12.61 -2.24 -10.74
C PHE A 439 11.83 -3.54 -10.92
N LEU A 440 12.30 -4.47 -11.76
CA LEU A 440 11.66 -5.77 -11.96
C LEU A 440 11.59 -6.57 -10.65
N LEU A 441 12.64 -6.56 -9.83
CA LEU A 441 12.62 -7.20 -8.51
C LEU A 441 11.62 -6.51 -7.57
N SER A 442 11.57 -5.17 -7.56
CA SER A 442 10.58 -4.41 -6.79
C SER A 442 9.16 -4.73 -7.23
N TRP A 443 8.92 -4.81 -8.54
CA TRP A 443 7.63 -5.23 -9.10
C TRP A 443 7.25 -6.63 -8.64
N GLN A 444 8.16 -7.60 -8.74
CA GLN A 444 7.90 -8.99 -8.35
C GLN A 444 7.59 -9.11 -6.85
N SER A 445 8.35 -8.42 -5.99
CA SER A 445 8.06 -8.36 -4.56
C SER A 445 6.67 -7.80 -4.29
N GLU A 446 6.32 -6.69 -4.94
CA GLU A 446 5.01 -6.05 -4.77
C GLU A 446 3.86 -6.90 -5.32
N TYR A 447 4.10 -7.59 -6.44
CA TYR A 447 3.14 -8.52 -7.03
C TYR A 447 2.82 -9.65 -6.06
N LYS A 448 3.84 -10.26 -5.45
CA LYS A 448 3.65 -11.32 -4.46
C LYS A 448 2.80 -10.87 -3.27
N LYS A 449 3.03 -9.67 -2.73
CA LYS A 449 2.16 -9.12 -1.66
C LYS A 449 0.73 -8.92 -2.12
N THR A 450 0.57 -8.44 -3.35
CA THR A 450 -0.75 -8.22 -3.93
C THR A 450 -1.50 -9.55 -4.07
N GLN A 451 -0.79 -10.63 -4.40
CA GLN A 451 -1.36 -11.98 -4.47
C GLN A 451 -1.83 -12.50 -3.11
N THR A 452 -1.05 -12.28 -2.05
CA THR A 452 -1.44 -12.69 -0.68
C THR A 452 -2.57 -11.84 -0.12
N LYS A 453 -2.55 -10.53 -0.41
CA LYS A 453 -3.56 -9.58 0.05
C LYS A 453 -4.91 -9.75 -0.65
N PHE A 454 -4.91 -9.93 -1.96
CA PHE A 454 -6.13 -10.04 -2.76
C PHE A 454 -6.32 -11.46 -3.28
N THR A 455 -6.96 -12.27 -2.44
CA THR A 455 -7.30 -13.67 -2.76
C THR A 455 -8.62 -13.82 -3.51
N LYS A 456 -9.45 -12.77 -3.53
CA LYS A 456 -10.73 -12.70 -4.24
C LYS A 456 -10.95 -11.29 -4.79
N ILE A 457 -11.62 -11.19 -5.93
CA ILE A 457 -11.93 -9.88 -6.58
C ILE A 457 -12.86 -9.03 -5.69
N SER A 458 -13.79 -9.67 -4.98
CA SER A 458 -14.76 -8.99 -4.11
C SER A 458 -14.15 -8.27 -2.90
N LEU A 459 -12.85 -8.45 -2.63
CA LEU A 459 -12.14 -7.70 -1.58
C LEU A 459 -11.88 -6.24 -1.97
N LEU A 460 -12.03 -5.90 -3.25
CA LEU A 460 -11.87 -4.56 -3.80
C LEU A 460 -13.24 -3.99 -4.20
N SER A 461 -13.45 -2.70 -3.95
CA SER A 461 -14.68 -2.05 -4.39
C SER A 461 -14.68 -1.88 -5.91
N SER A 462 -15.87 -1.85 -6.53
CA SER A 462 -16.03 -1.59 -7.95
C SER A 462 -15.37 -0.27 -8.41
N SER A 463 -15.33 0.76 -7.55
CA SER A 463 -14.62 2.00 -7.83
C SER A 463 -13.09 1.85 -7.79
N ASP A 464 -12.57 1.04 -6.86
CA ASP A 464 -11.12 0.79 -6.80
C ASP A 464 -10.67 0.01 -8.03
N LEU A 465 -11.41 -1.03 -8.41
CA LEU A 465 -11.15 -1.81 -9.63
C LEU A 465 -11.13 -0.93 -10.89
N THR A 466 -12.10 -0.02 -10.99
CA THR A 466 -12.19 0.96 -12.08
C THR A 466 -10.96 1.87 -12.10
N GLN A 467 -10.57 2.44 -10.95
CA GLN A 467 -9.43 3.35 -10.85
C GLN A 467 -8.09 2.64 -11.14
N MET A 468 -7.92 1.40 -10.69
CA MET A 468 -6.71 0.61 -10.97
C MET A 468 -6.55 0.37 -12.48
N LEU A 469 -7.65 0.07 -13.18
CA LEU A 469 -7.65 -0.07 -14.63
C LEU A 469 -7.37 1.26 -15.33
N GLU A 470 -7.97 2.36 -14.87
CA GLU A 470 -7.73 3.69 -15.40
C GLU A 470 -6.24 4.04 -15.36
N TYR A 471 -5.57 3.86 -14.21
CA TYR A 471 -4.13 4.13 -14.10
C TYR A 471 -3.31 3.24 -15.02
N ALA A 472 -3.61 1.95 -15.11
CA ALA A 472 -2.88 1.03 -16.00
C ALA A 472 -2.98 1.47 -17.47
N ILE A 473 -4.14 1.96 -17.89
CA ILE A 473 -4.39 2.45 -19.24
C ILE A 473 -3.70 3.80 -19.48
N CYS A 474 -3.71 4.71 -18.51
CA CYS A 474 -2.92 5.95 -18.54
C CYS A 474 -1.43 5.65 -18.77
N ALA A 475 -0.87 4.70 -18.02
CA ALA A 475 0.54 4.32 -18.11
C ALA A 475 0.94 3.85 -19.52
N LEU A 476 0.01 3.23 -20.24
CA LEU A 476 0.18 2.75 -21.60
C LEU A 476 -0.05 3.83 -22.67
N ASN A 477 -0.17 5.11 -22.27
CA ASN A 477 -0.38 6.27 -23.16
C ASN A 477 -1.64 6.17 -24.02
N VAL A 478 -2.70 5.53 -23.51
CA VAL A 478 -3.99 5.48 -24.22
C VAL A 478 -4.66 6.87 -24.14
N PRO A 479 -5.05 7.48 -25.27
CA PRO A 479 -5.54 8.85 -25.29
C PRO A 479 -7.00 8.99 -24.86
N GLY A 480 -7.39 10.22 -24.53
CA GLY A 480 -8.80 10.62 -24.38
C GLY A 480 -9.52 10.02 -23.18
N ILE A 481 -8.80 9.77 -22.08
CA ILE A 481 -9.37 9.21 -20.85
C ILE A 481 -10.26 10.25 -20.17
N GLU A 482 -11.53 9.92 -19.98
CA GLU A 482 -12.52 10.75 -19.28
C GLU A 482 -13.25 9.90 -18.23
N THR A 483 -13.15 10.31 -16.96
CA THR A 483 -13.80 9.61 -15.85
C THR A 483 -15.31 9.84 -15.83
N LYS A 484 -16.05 8.96 -15.15
CA LYS A 484 -17.49 9.10 -14.88
C LYS A 484 -18.34 9.14 -16.17
N LEU A 485 -18.16 8.13 -17.02
CA LEU A 485 -18.95 7.94 -18.23
C LEU A 485 -20.46 7.83 -17.93
N ILE A 486 -20.82 7.05 -16.90
CA ILE A 486 -22.19 6.92 -16.44
C ILE A 486 -22.46 7.91 -15.30
N SER A 487 -23.72 8.31 -15.12
CA SER A 487 -24.11 9.31 -14.13
C SER A 487 -24.71 8.68 -12.87
N GLY A 488 -24.89 9.51 -11.83
CA GLY A 488 -25.55 9.12 -10.57
C GLY A 488 -24.62 8.41 -9.59
N LYS A 489 -25.20 7.57 -8.71
CA LYS A 489 -24.50 6.90 -7.61
C LYS A 489 -23.34 6.02 -8.09
N TYR A 490 -23.40 5.45 -9.28
CA TYR A 490 -22.38 4.51 -9.76
C TYR A 490 -21.39 5.16 -10.74
N ALA A 491 -21.32 6.49 -10.79
CA ALA A 491 -20.50 7.20 -11.76
C ALA A 491 -19.02 6.79 -11.70
N THR A 492 -18.48 6.57 -10.50
CA THR A 492 -17.08 6.14 -10.27
C THR A 492 -16.79 4.70 -10.74
N TYR A 493 -17.79 3.95 -11.19
CA TYR A 493 -17.61 2.59 -11.73
C TYR A 493 -17.31 2.61 -13.23
N SER A 494 -17.06 3.80 -13.78
CA SER A 494 -16.94 3.96 -15.23
C SER A 494 -15.99 5.08 -15.63
N PHE A 495 -15.40 4.90 -16.81
CA PHE A 495 -14.67 5.92 -17.55
C PHE A 495 -14.78 5.60 -19.06
N SER A 496 -14.26 6.48 -19.90
CA SER A 496 -14.11 6.23 -21.33
C SER A 496 -12.71 6.58 -21.79
N TYR A 497 -12.29 6.02 -22.92
CA TYR A 497 -11.01 6.32 -23.58
C TYR A 497 -11.16 6.24 -25.09
N ILE A 498 -10.17 6.74 -25.82
CA ILE A 498 -10.09 6.61 -27.28
C ILE A 498 -9.17 5.44 -27.61
N HIS A 499 -9.70 4.44 -28.32
CA HIS A 499 -8.92 3.26 -28.71
C HIS A 499 -7.80 3.65 -29.67
N PRO A 500 -6.54 3.23 -29.43
CA PRO A 500 -5.38 3.73 -30.16
C PRO A 500 -5.41 3.38 -31.66
N GLU A 501 -5.92 2.19 -32.02
CA GLU A 501 -5.88 1.73 -33.42
C GLU A 501 -7.01 2.25 -34.32
N ASN A 502 -8.22 2.42 -33.78
CA ASN A 502 -9.42 2.69 -34.58
C ASN A 502 -10.12 4.01 -34.20
N ASN A 503 -9.55 4.76 -33.25
CA ASN A 503 -10.01 6.08 -32.81
C ASN A 503 -11.48 6.11 -32.33
N GLN A 504 -12.05 4.96 -31.96
CA GLN A 504 -13.38 4.87 -31.36
C GLN A 504 -13.32 5.19 -29.88
N ARG A 505 -14.32 5.92 -29.37
CA ARG A 505 -14.51 6.12 -27.94
C ARG A 505 -15.14 4.88 -27.33
N ILE A 506 -14.36 4.22 -26.48
CA ILE A 506 -14.74 3.02 -25.74
C ILE A 506 -15.14 3.43 -24.33
N GLY A 507 -16.30 2.97 -23.89
CA GLY A 507 -16.74 3.08 -22.52
C GLY A 507 -16.40 1.83 -21.70
N ILE A 508 -15.95 2.02 -20.47
CA ILE A 508 -15.71 0.97 -19.49
C ILE A 508 -16.68 1.14 -18.35
N VAL A 509 -17.35 0.06 -17.96
CA VAL A 509 -18.14 -0.01 -16.73
C VAL A 509 -17.73 -1.26 -15.98
N TRP A 510 -17.16 -1.12 -14.78
CA TRP A 510 -16.74 -2.25 -13.94
C TRP A 510 -17.60 -2.32 -12.68
N THR A 511 -18.32 -3.44 -12.49
CA THR A 511 -19.05 -3.68 -11.24
C THR A 511 -18.96 -5.13 -10.78
N GLU A 512 -18.59 -5.34 -9.51
CA GLU A 512 -18.61 -6.64 -8.83
C GLU A 512 -19.63 -6.70 -7.69
N ASP A 513 -20.49 -5.68 -7.59
CA ASP A 513 -21.51 -5.61 -6.54
C ASP A 513 -22.47 -6.80 -6.67
N PRO A 514 -22.72 -7.55 -5.57
CA PRO A 514 -23.56 -8.75 -5.61
C PRO A 514 -25.06 -8.43 -5.61
N ASN A 515 -25.46 -7.20 -5.26
CA ASN A 515 -26.86 -6.81 -5.21
C ASN A 515 -27.43 -6.59 -6.62
N MET A 516 -28.48 -7.34 -6.96
CA MET A 516 -29.11 -7.25 -8.28
C MET A 516 -29.88 -5.94 -8.52
N ASN A 517 -30.27 -5.23 -7.45
CA ASN A 517 -30.84 -3.89 -7.60
C ASN A 517 -29.77 -2.88 -8.00
N SER A 518 -28.58 -2.95 -7.39
CA SER A 518 -27.41 -2.16 -7.81
C SER A 518 -27.08 -2.45 -9.27
N PHE A 519 -27.01 -3.72 -9.65
CA PHE A 519 -26.78 -4.14 -11.04
C PHE A 519 -27.81 -3.56 -12.02
N TYR A 520 -29.10 -3.61 -11.69
CA TYR A 520 -30.16 -3.00 -12.50
C TYR A 520 -29.92 -1.50 -12.73
N HIS A 521 -29.61 -0.74 -11.68
CA HIS A 521 -29.37 0.70 -11.80
C HIS A 521 -28.12 1.01 -12.64
N ILE A 522 -27.07 0.20 -12.54
CA ILE A 522 -25.87 0.34 -13.37
C ILE A 522 -26.20 0.08 -14.85
N MET A 523 -26.95 -0.99 -15.14
CA MET A 523 -27.41 -1.28 -16.50
C MET A 523 -28.29 -0.15 -17.06
N ASN A 524 -29.13 0.48 -16.23
CA ASN A 524 -29.97 1.61 -16.64
C ASN A 524 -29.12 2.84 -17.02
N ALA A 525 -28.07 3.09 -16.24
CA ALA A 525 -27.12 4.15 -16.51
C ALA A 525 -26.31 3.88 -17.80
N CYS A 526 -25.96 2.61 -18.06
CA CYS A 526 -25.35 2.20 -19.33
C CYS A 526 -26.28 2.47 -20.52
N GLN A 527 -27.55 2.09 -20.43
CA GLN A 527 -28.54 2.36 -21.48
C GLN A 527 -28.67 3.86 -21.77
N THR A 528 -28.65 4.68 -20.72
CA THR A 528 -28.68 6.15 -20.82
C THR A 528 -27.44 6.68 -21.54
N ALA A 529 -26.24 6.19 -21.20
CA ALA A 529 -24.98 6.60 -21.84
C ALA A 529 -24.94 6.20 -23.34
N ILE A 530 -25.48 5.03 -23.68
CA ILE A 530 -25.61 4.57 -25.07
C ILE A 530 -26.58 5.46 -25.85
N GLY A 531 -27.76 5.73 -25.28
CA GLY A 531 -28.76 6.61 -25.88
C GLY A 531 -28.26 8.04 -26.10
N GLY A 532 -27.40 8.52 -25.19
CA GLY A 532 -26.70 9.80 -25.29
C GLY A 532 -25.51 9.83 -26.25
N LYS A 533 -25.17 8.69 -26.89
CA LYS A 533 -24.00 8.53 -27.78
C LYS A 533 -22.67 8.93 -27.14
N SER A 534 -22.53 8.72 -25.82
CA SER A 534 -21.32 9.06 -25.06
C SER A 534 -20.11 8.19 -25.44
N CYS A 535 -20.33 7.06 -26.10
CA CYS A 535 -19.31 6.15 -26.64
C CYS A 535 -19.90 5.31 -27.78
N GLN A 536 -19.05 4.71 -28.61
CA GLN A 536 -19.48 3.80 -29.68
C GLN A 536 -19.66 2.38 -29.17
N THR A 537 -18.80 1.93 -28.26
CA THR A 537 -18.79 0.59 -27.68
C THR A 537 -18.66 0.69 -26.17
N ILE A 538 -19.34 -0.19 -25.43
CA ILE A 538 -19.22 -0.30 -23.98
C ILE A 538 -18.72 -1.70 -23.65
N TYR A 539 -17.73 -1.78 -22.78
CA TYR A 539 -17.31 -3.00 -22.11
C TYR A 539 -17.86 -3.00 -20.68
N LEU A 540 -18.70 -3.98 -20.38
CA LEU A 540 -18.99 -4.36 -19.01
C LEU A 540 -17.89 -5.30 -18.54
N ILE A 541 -17.22 -4.95 -17.44
CA ILE A 541 -16.27 -5.81 -16.76
C ILE A 541 -16.95 -6.31 -15.48
N ARG A 542 -17.22 -7.62 -15.43
CA ARG A 542 -17.88 -8.26 -14.28
C ARG A 542 -17.59 -9.75 -14.25
N ASN A 543 -17.14 -10.27 -13.11
CA ASN A 543 -17.02 -11.71 -12.87
C ASN A 543 -18.28 -12.29 -12.21
N GLY A 544 -18.95 -11.49 -11.36
CA GLY A 544 -20.18 -11.86 -10.68
C GLY A 544 -21.35 -12.24 -11.62
N ASP A 545 -22.33 -12.98 -11.09
CA ASP A 545 -23.53 -13.35 -11.85
C ASP A 545 -24.31 -12.12 -12.33
N VAL A 546 -24.97 -12.23 -13.48
CA VAL A 546 -25.79 -11.17 -14.11
C VAL A 546 -27.28 -11.30 -13.77
N GLY A 547 -27.62 -12.13 -12.79
CA GLY A 547 -28.98 -12.42 -12.35
C GLY A 547 -29.70 -13.44 -13.23
N LYS A 548 -30.88 -13.85 -12.77
CA LYS A 548 -31.76 -14.77 -13.51
C LYS A 548 -32.35 -14.07 -14.74
N PRO A 549 -32.66 -14.79 -15.84
CA PRO A 549 -33.16 -14.19 -17.09
C PRO A 549 -34.40 -13.30 -16.99
N HIS A 550 -35.22 -13.47 -15.95
CA HIS A 550 -36.46 -12.71 -15.73
C HIS A 550 -36.27 -11.46 -14.86
N THR A 551 -35.09 -11.21 -14.30
CA THR A 551 -34.84 -9.99 -13.52
C THR A 551 -34.67 -8.80 -14.46
N SER A 552 -35.15 -7.61 -14.04
CA SER A 552 -35.06 -6.39 -14.86
C SER A 552 -33.62 -6.06 -15.24
N GLY A 553 -32.66 -6.27 -14.32
CA GLY A 553 -31.24 -6.09 -14.59
C GLY A 553 -30.72 -7.02 -15.69
N ASN A 554 -31.07 -8.31 -15.66
CA ASN A 554 -30.64 -9.26 -16.69
C ASN A 554 -31.29 -8.97 -18.05
N GLN A 555 -32.57 -8.60 -18.06
CA GLN A 555 -33.28 -8.24 -19.30
C GLN A 555 -32.59 -7.08 -20.00
N MET A 556 -32.23 -6.03 -19.26
CA MET A 556 -31.50 -4.88 -19.81
C MET A 556 -30.06 -5.23 -20.19
N TYR A 557 -29.37 -6.04 -19.39
CA TYR A 557 -28.07 -6.60 -19.75
C TYR A 557 -28.12 -7.32 -21.11
N ARG A 558 -29.12 -8.18 -21.33
CA ARG A 558 -29.29 -8.89 -22.61
C ARG A 558 -29.54 -7.94 -23.77
N GLN A 559 -30.34 -6.91 -23.57
CA GLN A 559 -30.59 -5.89 -24.60
C GLN A 559 -29.32 -5.13 -24.99
N ILE A 560 -28.44 -4.86 -24.02
CA ILE A 560 -27.23 -4.07 -24.25
C ILE A 560 -26.09 -4.94 -24.80
N PHE A 561 -25.87 -6.15 -24.28
CA PHE A 561 -24.62 -6.90 -24.48
C PHE A 561 -24.77 -8.21 -25.24
N VAL A 562 -25.98 -8.67 -25.58
CA VAL A 562 -26.19 -9.91 -26.34
C VAL A 562 -26.53 -9.56 -27.79
N ASN A 563 -25.74 -10.08 -28.73
CA ASN A 563 -25.89 -9.84 -30.18
C ASN A 563 -25.80 -8.35 -30.57
N THR A 564 -25.04 -7.55 -29.81
CA THR A 564 -24.74 -6.14 -30.10
C THR A 564 -23.23 -5.95 -30.29
N ASN A 565 -22.78 -4.72 -30.55
CA ASN A 565 -21.36 -4.36 -30.57
C ASN A 565 -20.76 -4.14 -29.17
N HIS A 566 -21.58 -4.04 -28.12
CA HIS A 566 -21.11 -3.93 -26.73
C HIS A 566 -20.67 -5.30 -26.21
N ARG A 567 -19.73 -5.33 -25.27
CA ARG A 567 -19.07 -6.56 -24.84
C ARG A 567 -19.11 -6.73 -23.32
N HIS A 568 -19.20 -7.99 -22.89
CA HIS A 568 -19.03 -8.37 -21.49
C HIS A 568 -17.72 -9.15 -21.37
N VAL A 569 -16.82 -8.67 -20.52
CA VAL A 569 -15.53 -9.30 -20.21
C VAL A 569 -15.55 -9.75 -18.76
N LYS A 570 -15.14 -11.00 -18.52
CA LYS A 570 -14.98 -11.53 -17.16
C LYS A 570 -13.53 -11.38 -16.73
N PRO A 571 -13.22 -10.53 -15.73
CA PRO A 571 -11.86 -10.41 -15.24
C PRO A 571 -11.45 -11.68 -14.49
N ASN A 572 -10.17 -12.04 -14.56
CA ASN A 572 -9.59 -13.07 -13.72
C ASN A 572 -8.82 -12.44 -12.53
N LEU A 573 -8.62 -13.24 -11.47
CA LEU A 573 -7.95 -12.75 -10.26
C LEU A 573 -6.51 -12.27 -10.54
N LYS A 574 -5.80 -12.96 -11.44
CA LYS A 574 -4.44 -12.61 -11.86
C LYS A 574 -4.37 -11.20 -12.42
N SER A 575 -5.29 -10.83 -13.30
CA SER A 575 -5.38 -9.49 -13.90
C SER A 575 -5.63 -8.42 -12.85
N VAL A 576 -6.55 -8.68 -11.90
CA VAL A 576 -6.81 -7.76 -10.79
C VAL A 576 -5.57 -7.57 -9.92
N GLN A 577 -4.82 -8.64 -9.65
CA GLN A 577 -3.56 -8.56 -8.92
C GLN A 577 -2.52 -7.73 -9.68
N TYR A 578 -2.39 -7.86 -11.01
CA TYR A 578 -1.51 -6.99 -11.82
C TYR A 578 -1.87 -5.51 -11.69
N LEU A 579 -3.16 -5.19 -11.81
CA LEU A 579 -3.65 -3.82 -11.71
C LEU A 579 -3.44 -3.25 -10.30
N ALA A 580 -3.71 -4.04 -9.25
CA ALA A 580 -3.49 -3.64 -7.87
C ALA A 580 -1.99 -3.45 -7.54
N THR A 581 -1.10 -4.26 -8.12
CA THR A 581 0.36 -4.06 -8.01
C THR A 581 0.79 -2.74 -8.62
N TYR A 582 0.32 -2.44 -9.84
CA TYR A 582 0.64 -1.17 -10.47
C TYR A 582 0.11 0.03 -9.67
N GLN A 583 -1.16 -0.04 -9.22
CA GLN A 583 -1.75 0.97 -8.34
C GLN A 583 -0.92 1.21 -7.08
N SER A 584 -0.40 0.15 -6.48
CA SER A 584 0.46 0.23 -5.29
C SER A 584 1.76 1.01 -5.58
N LEU A 585 2.39 0.76 -6.74
CA LEU A 585 3.58 1.49 -7.18
C LEU A 585 3.26 2.95 -7.54
N VAL A 586 2.12 3.22 -8.19
CA VAL A 586 1.63 4.58 -8.47
C VAL A 586 1.47 5.36 -7.17
N ASN A 587 0.90 4.73 -6.15
CA ASN A 587 0.73 5.34 -4.84
C ASN A 587 2.08 5.68 -4.20
N SER A 588 3.05 4.76 -4.24
CA SER A 588 4.41 5.00 -3.73
C SER A 588 5.16 6.08 -4.52
N ALA A 589 4.97 6.15 -5.84
CA ALA A 589 5.57 7.20 -6.67
C ALA A 589 4.98 8.59 -6.34
N LYS A 590 3.65 8.68 -6.19
CA LYS A 590 2.96 9.92 -5.80
C LYS A 590 3.39 10.40 -4.41
N SER A 591 3.61 9.49 -3.46
CA SER A 591 4.09 9.82 -2.12
C SER A 591 5.62 10.02 -2.06
N GLN A 592 6.33 9.97 -3.19
CA GLN A 592 7.78 10.11 -3.29
C GLN A 592 8.54 9.05 -2.46
N ASP A 593 7.99 7.86 -2.34
CA ASP A 593 8.59 6.78 -1.56
C ASP A 593 8.97 5.56 -2.40
N LEU A 594 8.67 5.55 -3.70
CA LEU A 594 9.16 4.55 -4.61
C LEU A 594 10.65 4.80 -4.88
N VAL A 595 11.53 4.05 -4.23
CA VAL A 595 12.98 4.12 -4.46
C VAL A 595 13.45 2.87 -5.18
N VAL A 596 14.17 3.06 -6.28
CA VAL A 596 14.75 1.97 -7.09
C VAL A 596 16.21 2.31 -7.33
N ASN A 597 17.12 1.39 -6.96
CA ASN A 597 18.56 1.60 -7.14
C ASN A 597 19.11 2.91 -6.50
N GLY A 598 18.48 3.43 -5.43
CA GLY A 598 18.86 4.69 -4.78
C GLY A 598 18.29 5.95 -5.45
N GLU A 599 17.52 5.79 -6.53
CA GLU A 599 16.80 6.85 -7.20
C GLU A 599 15.34 6.88 -6.74
N THR A 600 14.81 8.05 -6.41
CA THR A 600 13.37 8.22 -6.15
C THR A 600 12.65 8.32 -7.49
N ILE A 601 11.78 7.35 -7.77
CA ILE A 601 11.01 7.24 -9.02
C ILE A 601 9.68 7.97 -8.84
N ASP A 602 9.48 9.03 -9.62
CA ASP A 602 8.21 9.74 -9.69
C ASP A 602 7.23 9.04 -10.65
N LEU A 603 5.99 9.55 -10.74
CA LEU A 603 4.96 8.93 -11.57
C LEU A 603 5.33 8.89 -13.07
N PRO A 604 5.80 9.99 -13.69
CA PRO A 604 6.25 9.93 -15.09
C PRO A 604 7.33 8.89 -15.36
N ARG A 605 8.35 8.79 -14.49
CA ARG A 605 9.42 7.79 -14.65
C ARG A 605 8.91 6.36 -14.41
N LEU A 606 7.99 6.16 -13.46
CA LEU A 606 7.33 4.87 -13.26
C LEU A 606 6.56 4.44 -14.52
N GLU A 607 5.78 5.33 -15.12
CA GLU A 607 5.02 5.04 -16.34
C GLU A 607 5.95 4.69 -17.52
N GLU A 608 7.09 5.36 -17.63
CA GLU A 608 8.14 5.03 -18.61
C GLU A 608 8.69 3.62 -18.40
N LEU A 609 9.11 3.27 -17.18
CA LEU A 609 9.61 1.94 -16.84
C LEU A 609 8.59 0.84 -17.14
N ILE A 610 7.30 1.09 -16.86
CA ILE A 610 6.21 0.15 -17.15
C ILE A 610 6.09 -0.15 -18.65
N ARG A 611 6.25 0.88 -19.49
CA ARG A 611 6.23 0.74 -20.96
C ARG A 611 7.48 0.06 -21.49
N GLU A 612 8.66 0.50 -21.04
CA GLU A 612 9.96 -0.06 -21.44
C GLU A 612 10.03 -1.57 -21.16
N LEU A 613 9.60 -1.97 -19.96
CA LEU A 613 9.67 -3.36 -19.48
C LEU A 613 8.44 -4.19 -19.84
N LYS A 614 7.42 -3.57 -20.46
CA LYS A 614 6.17 -4.21 -20.90
C LYS A 614 5.50 -5.05 -19.80
N VAL A 615 5.57 -4.61 -18.55
CA VAL A 615 5.15 -5.44 -17.41
C VAL A 615 3.64 -5.69 -17.43
N LEU A 616 2.86 -4.67 -17.81
CA LEU A 616 1.41 -4.75 -17.95
C LEU A 616 0.94 -5.57 -19.17
N HIS A 617 1.83 -5.90 -20.12
CA HIS A 617 1.46 -6.78 -21.25
C HIS A 617 1.12 -8.21 -20.80
N LYS A 618 1.47 -8.58 -19.56
CA LYS A 618 1.12 -9.86 -18.94
C LYS A 618 -0.29 -9.88 -18.31
N CYS A 619 -1.03 -8.77 -18.36
CA CYS A 619 -2.39 -8.68 -17.83
C CYS A 619 -3.41 -9.13 -18.88
N ASP A 620 -4.08 -10.26 -18.65
CA ASP A 620 -5.06 -10.82 -19.59
C ASP A 620 -6.24 -9.87 -19.85
N LEU A 621 -6.69 -9.14 -18.83
CA LEU A 621 -7.76 -8.16 -19.00
C LEU A 621 -7.38 -7.04 -19.98
N LEU A 622 -6.14 -6.55 -19.94
CA LEU A 622 -5.68 -5.54 -20.89
C LEU A 622 -5.57 -6.11 -22.31
N GLN A 623 -5.22 -7.39 -22.45
CA GLN A 623 -5.23 -8.10 -23.74
C GLN A 623 -6.65 -8.28 -24.28
N ASP A 624 -7.60 -8.67 -23.43
CA ASP A 624 -9.00 -8.89 -23.80
C ASP A 624 -9.73 -7.58 -24.18
N LEU A 625 -9.28 -6.45 -23.62
CA LEU A 625 -9.73 -5.11 -24.02
C LEU A 625 -9.06 -4.60 -25.32
N GLY A 626 -8.08 -5.33 -25.87
CA GLY A 626 -7.32 -4.94 -27.06
C GLY A 626 -6.36 -3.76 -26.84
N ILE A 627 -6.01 -3.48 -25.58
CA ILE A 627 -5.13 -2.35 -25.21
C ILE A 627 -3.66 -2.74 -25.41
N VAL A 628 -3.34 -4.00 -25.18
CA VAL A 628 -2.03 -4.61 -25.44
C VAL A 628 -2.19 -5.82 -26.33
N GLU A 629 -1.18 -6.12 -27.14
CA GLU A 629 -1.19 -7.29 -28.02
C GLU A 629 -1.36 -8.58 -27.21
N LYS A 630 -2.34 -9.38 -27.60
CA LYS A 630 -2.53 -10.74 -27.09
C LYS A 630 -1.41 -11.60 -27.66
N LYS A 631 -0.47 -12.06 -26.81
CA LYS A 631 0.49 -13.07 -27.25
C LYS A 631 -0.30 -14.34 -27.61
N ASN A 632 -0.13 -14.84 -28.83
CA ASN A 632 -0.67 -16.14 -29.22
C ASN A 632 0.03 -17.21 -28.38
N VAL A 633 -0.54 -17.59 -27.24
CA VAL A 633 -0.09 -18.73 -26.42
C VAL A 633 -0.64 -20.03 -27.02
N ASP A 634 -0.64 -20.17 -28.33
CA ASP A 634 -0.80 -21.46 -28.98
C ASP A 634 0.58 -22.12 -29.04
N ARG A 635 1.00 -22.75 -27.91
CA ARG A 635 1.93 -23.93 -27.80
C ARG A 635 2.71 -24.11 -26.49
N GLU A 636 2.53 -23.30 -25.43
CA GLU A 636 3.29 -23.49 -24.16
C GLU A 636 2.42 -23.73 -22.91
N VAL A 637 1.18 -24.19 -23.07
CA VAL A 637 0.24 -24.30 -21.94
C VAL A 637 0.40 -25.57 -21.09
N ASN A 638 1.30 -26.52 -21.41
CA ASN A 638 1.34 -27.78 -20.65
C ASN A 638 2.57 -28.10 -19.79
N ASP A 639 3.62 -27.25 -19.68
CA ASP A 639 4.68 -27.51 -18.67
C ASP A 639 5.68 -26.35 -18.32
N GLY A 640 5.51 -25.12 -18.82
CA GLY A 640 6.63 -24.14 -18.86
C GLY A 640 6.43 -22.75 -18.23
N GLY A 641 5.20 -22.30 -17.99
CA GLY A 641 4.91 -20.88 -17.68
C GLY A 641 5.58 -20.37 -16.40
N ASN A 642 5.52 -21.15 -15.31
CA ASN A 642 6.13 -20.78 -14.04
C ASN A 642 7.67 -20.82 -14.12
N ARG A 643 8.24 -21.80 -14.85
CA ARG A 643 9.69 -21.96 -15.02
C ARG A 643 10.36 -20.77 -15.69
N HIS A 644 9.73 -20.17 -16.70
CA HIS A 644 10.27 -18.97 -17.34
C HIS A 644 10.29 -17.78 -16.38
N GLU A 645 9.21 -17.55 -15.63
CA GLU A 645 9.13 -16.44 -14.66
C GLU A 645 10.18 -16.58 -13.56
N VAL A 646 10.39 -17.81 -13.07
CA VAL A 646 11.43 -18.10 -12.07
C VAL A 646 12.84 -17.94 -12.63
N LYS A 647 13.09 -18.37 -13.87
CA LYS A 647 14.40 -18.18 -14.50
C LYS A 647 14.74 -16.70 -14.70
N GLU A 648 13.77 -15.89 -15.12
CA GLU A 648 13.92 -14.44 -15.22
C GLU A 648 14.17 -13.79 -13.85
N TYR A 649 13.46 -14.23 -12.80
CA TYR A 649 13.72 -13.79 -11.43
C TYR A 649 15.15 -14.09 -10.99
N ILE A 650 15.60 -15.34 -11.18
CA ILE A 650 16.96 -15.79 -10.83
C ILE A 650 18.01 -14.92 -11.57
N PHE A 651 17.84 -14.73 -12.88
CA PHE A 651 18.77 -13.93 -13.69
C PHE A 651 18.79 -12.47 -13.24
N THR A 652 17.63 -11.90 -12.93
CA THR A 652 17.52 -10.51 -12.45
C THR A 652 18.15 -10.33 -11.08
N LEU A 653 17.91 -11.25 -10.15
CA LEU A 653 18.49 -11.25 -8.80
C LEU A 653 20.02 -11.40 -8.86
N LEU A 654 20.54 -12.28 -9.71
CA LEU A 654 21.99 -12.39 -9.95
C LEU A 654 22.56 -11.09 -10.53
N GLY A 655 21.85 -10.47 -11.48
CA GLY A 655 22.26 -9.20 -12.07
C GLY A 655 22.36 -8.04 -11.07
N THR A 656 21.50 -8.01 -10.04
CA THR A 656 21.54 -6.96 -9.01
C THR A 656 22.56 -7.24 -7.91
N GLN A 657 22.65 -8.50 -7.45
CA GLN A 657 23.60 -8.89 -6.40
C GLN A 657 25.03 -9.06 -6.93
N GLN A 658 25.21 -9.24 -8.25
CA GLN A 658 26.42 -9.59 -9.00
C GLN A 658 27.01 -10.98 -8.64
N MET A 659 26.99 -11.33 -7.36
CA MET A 659 27.37 -12.64 -6.84
C MET A 659 26.56 -12.99 -5.58
N MET A 660 26.36 -14.27 -5.34
CA MET A 660 25.81 -14.82 -4.10
C MET A 660 26.08 -16.33 -4.02
N SER A 661 25.81 -16.97 -2.88
CA SER A 661 25.86 -18.43 -2.85
C SER A 661 24.68 -19.05 -3.58
N VAL A 662 24.90 -20.23 -4.17
CA VAL A 662 23.84 -21.03 -4.81
C VAL A 662 22.75 -21.36 -3.78
N SER A 663 23.13 -21.67 -2.54
CA SER A 663 22.20 -21.95 -1.45
C SER A 663 21.28 -20.77 -1.09
N VAL A 664 21.81 -19.53 -1.06
CA VAL A 664 21.01 -18.33 -0.80
C VAL A 664 20.14 -18.01 -2.02
N LEU A 665 20.65 -18.19 -3.23
CA LEU A 665 19.85 -17.99 -4.45
C LEU A 665 18.64 -18.92 -4.49
N ILE A 666 18.85 -20.20 -4.15
CA ILE A 666 17.78 -21.19 -4.04
C ILE A 666 16.80 -20.79 -2.95
N SER A 667 17.26 -20.48 -1.73
CA SER A 667 16.34 -20.17 -0.62
C SER A 667 15.55 -18.88 -0.85
N THR A 668 16.17 -17.84 -1.41
CA THR A 668 15.48 -16.60 -1.80
C THR A 668 14.48 -16.85 -2.93
N THR A 669 14.82 -17.70 -3.90
CA THR A 669 13.89 -18.04 -4.99
C THR A 669 12.72 -18.89 -4.48
N SER A 670 12.97 -19.91 -3.65
CA SER A 670 11.92 -20.74 -3.03
C SER A 670 11.02 -19.94 -2.10
N SER A 671 11.57 -18.97 -1.36
CA SER A 671 10.74 -18.11 -0.53
C SER A 671 9.84 -17.24 -1.39
N HIS A 672 10.28 -16.81 -2.58
CA HIS A 672 9.48 -16.03 -3.52
C HIS A 672 8.42 -16.88 -4.25
N PHE A 673 8.80 -18.07 -4.71
CA PHE A 673 7.94 -19.01 -5.43
C PHE A 673 7.71 -20.28 -4.60
N SER A 674 6.62 -20.31 -3.84
CA SER A 674 6.26 -21.45 -2.96
C SER A 674 5.98 -22.75 -3.71
N ASP A 675 5.60 -22.65 -4.98
CA ASP A 675 5.03 -23.77 -5.74
C ASP A 675 6.10 -24.53 -6.56
N ILE A 676 7.36 -24.09 -6.52
CA ILE A 676 8.46 -24.70 -7.27
C ILE A 676 9.40 -25.46 -6.33
N GLN A 677 9.71 -26.69 -6.72
CA GLN A 677 10.63 -27.54 -5.98
C GLN A 677 12.08 -27.09 -6.17
N ARG A 678 12.90 -27.34 -5.15
CA ARG A 678 14.33 -27.01 -5.15
C ARG A 678 15.07 -27.56 -6.38
N ASP A 679 14.84 -28.81 -6.74
CA ASP A 679 15.52 -29.47 -7.86
C ASP A 679 15.24 -28.76 -9.20
N GLU A 680 14.05 -28.18 -9.36
CA GLU A 680 13.71 -27.39 -10.54
C GLU A 680 14.46 -26.05 -10.57
N ILE A 681 14.61 -25.38 -9.42
CA ILE A 681 15.40 -24.15 -9.31
C ILE A 681 16.85 -24.43 -9.70
N GLU A 682 17.40 -25.55 -9.22
CA GLU A 682 18.76 -25.99 -9.56
C GLU A 682 18.92 -26.25 -11.07
N GLN A 683 17.91 -26.86 -11.72
CA GLN A 683 17.89 -27.02 -13.18
C GLN A 683 17.88 -25.67 -13.92
N LEU A 684 17.11 -24.70 -13.45
CA LEU A 684 17.06 -23.35 -14.04
C LEU A 684 18.39 -22.60 -13.88
N ILE A 685 19.04 -22.73 -12.71
CA ILE A 685 20.38 -22.18 -12.47
C ILE A 685 21.39 -22.81 -13.44
N ASN A 686 21.38 -24.14 -13.58
CA ASN A 686 22.26 -24.84 -14.51
C ASN A 686 22.01 -24.42 -15.96
N SER A 687 20.75 -24.20 -16.34
CA SER A 687 20.39 -23.67 -17.66
C SER A 687 20.96 -22.26 -17.91
N LEU A 688 20.94 -21.37 -16.90
CA LEU A 688 21.58 -20.05 -17.02
C LEU A 688 23.10 -20.15 -17.14
N CYS A 689 23.73 -21.09 -16.45
CA CYS A 689 25.16 -21.38 -16.62
C CYS A 689 25.50 -21.88 -18.03
N GLN A 690 24.68 -22.77 -18.60
CA GLN A 690 24.84 -23.27 -19.97
C GLN A 690 24.66 -22.16 -21.01
N GLU A 691 23.78 -21.19 -20.75
CA GLU A 691 23.57 -20.00 -21.58
C GLU A 691 24.67 -18.94 -21.43
N ASN A 692 25.72 -19.20 -20.64
CA ASN A 692 26.78 -18.24 -20.28
C ASN A 692 26.25 -16.95 -19.62
N LYS A 693 25.05 -16.99 -19.03
CA LYS A 693 24.44 -15.87 -18.29
C LYS A 693 24.85 -15.85 -16.82
N ALA A 694 25.39 -16.96 -16.32
CA ALA A 694 25.94 -17.09 -14.98
C ALA A 694 27.13 -18.07 -14.96
N LYS A 695 27.96 -18.00 -13.92
CA LYS A 695 29.09 -18.92 -13.72
C LYS A 695 29.28 -19.26 -12.25
N ILE A 696 29.44 -20.55 -11.95
CA ILE A 696 29.85 -21.03 -10.62
C ILE A 696 31.38 -20.98 -10.55
N ILE A 697 31.94 -20.24 -9.58
CA ILE A 697 33.40 -19.97 -9.50
C ILE A 697 34.19 -21.22 -9.08
N ASP A 698 33.65 -22.02 -8.16
CA ASP A 698 34.24 -23.29 -7.74
C ASP A 698 33.16 -24.38 -7.60
N PRO A 699 32.91 -25.16 -8.67
CA PRO A 699 31.89 -26.20 -8.65
C PRO A 699 32.29 -27.42 -7.80
N THR A 700 33.54 -27.52 -7.34
CA THR A 700 34.03 -28.65 -6.53
C THR A 700 33.73 -28.51 -5.04
N CYS A 701 33.42 -27.29 -4.60
CA CYS A 701 32.96 -27.00 -3.24
C CYS A 701 31.58 -27.61 -2.94
N LYS A 702 31.29 -27.83 -1.66
CA LYS A 702 29.94 -28.20 -1.20
C LYS A 702 28.94 -27.14 -1.67
N GLN A 703 27.73 -27.56 -2.04
CA GLN A 703 26.71 -26.67 -2.60
C GLN A 703 26.39 -25.45 -1.71
N GLU A 704 26.51 -25.61 -0.39
CA GLU A 704 26.34 -24.54 0.61
C GLU A 704 27.41 -23.44 0.52
N GLU A 705 28.55 -23.75 -0.08
CA GLU A 705 29.73 -22.89 -0.23
C GLU A 705 29.95 -22.45 -1.68
N GLN A 706 29.24 -23.06 -2.64
CA GLN A 706 29.31 -22.69 -4.05
C GLN A 706 28.80 -21.26 -4.25
N ILE A 707 29.63 -20.45 -4.91
CA ILE A 707 29.32 -19.08 -5.29
C ILE A 707 29.00 -19.05 -6.78
N ILE A 708 27.89 -18.39 -7.10
CA ILE A 708 27.47 -18.10 -8.47
C ILE A 708 27.60 -16.61 -8.75
N CYS A 709 28.11 -16.28 -9.94
CA CYS A 709 28.31 -14.94 -10.43
C CYS A 709 27.49 -14.69 -11.68
N TRP A 710 27.01 -13.47 -11.83
CA TRP A 710 26.38 -12.99 -13.05
C TRP A 710 27.42 -12.82 -14.17
N CYS A 711 27.03 -13.15 -15.40
CA CYS A 711 27.83 -12.91 -16.60
C CYS A 711 27.04 -11.99 -17.53
N ALA A 712 27.71 -10.96 -18.06
CA ALA A 712 27.11 -9.90 -18.85
C ALA A 712 26.68 -10.35 -20.26
#